data_AF-A0A0U5JEW1-F1
#
_entry.id   AF-A0A0U5JEW1-F1
#
_cell.length_a   1.000
_cell.length_b   1.000
_cell.length_c   1.000
_cell.angle_alpha   90.00
_cell.angle_beta   90.00
_cell.angle_gamma   90.00
#
_symmetry.space_group_name_H-M   'P 1'
#
loop_
_entity.id
_entity.type
_entity.pdbx_description
1 polymer ?
#
loop_
_entity_poly.entity_id
_entity_poly.type
_entity_poly.pdbx_seq_one_letter_code
_entity_poly.pdbx_strand_id
1 'polypeptide(L)'
;MLNISAATVNPIVPVNQDIQPVQSQMNVSPLFPRGDVQPPSDFRRVFQTSNQMKGEFVKFLKTIFYRLDEKKVLALMENLLGDPTKTDEQVYTELVAQIHTTKKNFSSLKQLWSLFVLKKGMGSQVAEFMQGFRKEKFCDYLEIYDRRYVDTIRKTAKLPLNGSVIAVCNSPEIGFGDRIQAGALLGSYPYKQHVALNDNDCEDPFLNPEKTHRPIGDEVADGSVDMIACVGGLHHIPADRVEPFTQSMHSKLRPGGVIFIREHNVADQAGAAQLPKEDLRAIASVVHSFVNASDGVSWEVESKEVREFKSSEEWVQLMQTHGFTRISDKALVLPGDPTENAMLAFVKAPTNLEELQQAISYRNDCTRPKNGTWATWIEWGNVRFSKQYAEFIQDHHSYAFDYVGHMRQHWRHFYQFLKESINDNDVKLKDLLFSDNMAMNLFILATTTIQCSLSALTNLPSACIARWKHGSEWRTVANLTALERFDAQNEKEYSDFIDHTPFYMYDYIGKMKSMWSCVWNAPESLGTKLASAFSAVGVSLGFIAKAIISAPIKAFYTAEGNQEPDTIKILIADPNNELDIITARWEREKDERYHQNQTIQVIHQTPDGHKLVSMPRYKPFTQICGYLSEAATLQVLEIGGQKEISIDILVNKQERPAVEGARLIYETEKLQDPAEKHYLTYQVHLSALKQFQQTIQLANIEYIHE
;
A
#
# COMPACT_ATOMS: atom_id res chain seq x y z
N MET A 1 -20.87 -2.54 35.61
CA MET A 1 -20.51 -1.41 36.48
C MET A 1 -19.33 -0.70 35.85
N LEU A 2 -19.41 0.63 35.84
CA LEU A 2 -18.54 1.64 35.22
C LEU A 2 -18.82 1.96 33.73
N ASN A 3 -19.61 3.03 33.61
CA ASN A 3 -19.90 3.88 32.45
C ASN A 3 -18.64 4.50 31.86
N ILE A 4 -18.60 4.63 30.52
CA ILE A 4 -17.95 5.77 29.86
C ILE A 4 -18.98 6.35 28.88
N SER A 5 -19.38 7.59 29.19
CA SER A 5 -20.36 8.39 28.48
C SER A 5 -19.76 9.01 27.23
N ALA A 6 -20.56 9.01 26.16
CA ALA A 6 -20.38 9.82 24.97
C ALA A 6 -20.42 11.32 25.28
N ALA A 7 -19.69 12.11 24.49
CA ALA A 7 -19.85 13.56 24.31
C ALA A 7 -19.50 13.86 22.84
N THR A 8 -20.50 13.90 21.96
CA THR A 8 -21.16 15.10 21.40
C THR A 8 -20.31 15.86 20.37
N VAL A 9 -20.65 15.58 19.11
CA VAL A 9 -20.38 16.36 17.90
C VAL A 9 -21.20 17.65 17.95
N ASN A 10 -20.56 18.80 17.71
CA ASN A 10 -21.25 20.08 17.53
C ASN A 10 -21.58 20.32 16.04
N PRO A 11 -22.73 20.94 15.73
CA PRO A 11 -23.16 21.20 14.37
C PRO A 11 -22.53 22.46 13.77
N ILE A 12 -22.35 22.43 12.45
CA ILE A 12 -21.95 23.54 11.59
C ILE A 12 -23.13 24.51 11.46
N VAL A 13 -22.88 25.80 11.66
CA VAL A 13 -23.77 26.92 11.27
C VAL A 13 -22.95 27.91 10.43
N PRO A 14 -23.46 28.40 9.30
CA PRO A 14 -22.72 29.28 8.40
C PRO A 14 -22.79 30.73 8.89
N VAL A 15 -21.67 31.46 8.85
CA VAL A 15 -21.68 32.92 9.00
C VAL A 15 -20.91 33.52 7.84
N ASN A 16 -21.66 34.26 7.04
CA ASN A 16 -21.24 35.09 5.93
C ASN A 16 -21.08 36.51 6.50
N GLN A 17 -19.85 37.03 6.65
CA GLN A 17 -19.63 38.48 6.88
C GLN A 17 -18.29 38.95 6.31
N ASP A 18 -18.40 40.07 5.61
CA ASP A 18 -17.37 40.83 4.90
C ASP A 18 -16.14 41.18 5.75
N ILE A 19 -14.95 41.02 5.16
CA ILE A 19 -13.68 41.49 5.74
C ILE A 19 -13.25 42.77 5.00
N GLN A 20 -13.37 43.90 5.69
CA GLN A 20 -12.61 45.14 5.44
C GLN A 20 -11.33 45.11 6.29
N PRO A 21 -10.19 45.64 5.81
CA PRO A 21 -8.93 45.58 6.55
C PRO A 21 -8.86 46.71 7.59
N VAL A 22 -8.80 46.34 8.88
CA VAL A 22 -8.49 47.28 9.97
C VAL A 22 -6.97 47.26 10.21
N GLN A 23 -6.31 48.36 9.86
CA GLN A 23 -4.95 48.67 10.32
C GLN A 23 -4.97 48.92 11.84
N SER A 24 -4.38 48.02 12.62
CA SER A 24 -4.13 48.25 14.05
C SER A 24 -2.67 48.68 14.27
N GLN A 25 -2.47 49.99 14.33
CA GLN A 25 -1.28 50.57 14.95
C GLN A 25 -1.39 50.36 16.47
N MET A 26 -0.64 49.41 17.02
CA MET A 26 -0.41 49.34 18.47
C MET A 26 0.89 50.06 18.82
N ASN A 27 0.69 51.23 19.43
CA ASN A 27 1.67 52.04 20.11
C ASN A 27 2.18 51.29 21.36
N VAL A 28 3.47 50.99 21.43
CA VAL A 28 4.11 50.43 22.62
C VAL A 28 5.18 51.40 23.10
N SER A 29 4.95 52.06 24.24
CA SER A 29 5.97 52.87 24.92
C SER A 29 7.02 51.96 25.57
N PRO A 30 8.31 52.37 25.61
CA PRO A 30 9.42 51.50 25.97
C PRO A 30 9.61 51.42 27.49
N LEU A 31 9.51 50.22 28.04
CA LEU A 31 9.95 49.91 29.41
C LEU A 31 11.31 49.19 29.33
N PHE A 32 12.37 49.94 29.61
CA PHE A 32 13.75 49.57 29.94
C PHE A 32 14.52 48.64 28.96
N PRO A 33 15.77 49.00 28.58
CA PRO A 33 16.62 48.11 27.77
C PRO A 33 17.08 46.94 28.65
N ARG A 34 16.46 45.77 28.47
CA ARG A 34 17.19 44.51 28.69
C ARG A 34 18.28 44.51 27.63
N GLY A 35 19.55 44.53 28.04
CA GLY A 35 20.66 44.46 27.11
C GLY A 35 20.44 43.31 26.14
N ASP A 36 20.55 43.60 24.85
CA ASP A 36 20.52 42.63 23.77
C ASP A 36 21.67 41.64 23.97
N VAL A 37 21.42 40.58 24.74
CA VAL A 37 22.28 39.40 24.72
C VAL A 37 22.04 38.78 23.36
N GLN A 38 22.94 39.06 22.41
CA GLN A 38 22.90 38.38 21.12
C GLN A 38 22.85 36.86 21.37
N PRO A 39 22.01 36.12 20.62
CA PRO A 39 21.94 34.68 20.76
C PRO A 39 23.34 34.09 20.56
N PRO A 40 23.74 33.09 21.37
CA PRO A 40 25.06 32.48 21.25
C PRO A 40 25.21 31.89 19.84
N SER A 41 26.41 32.00 19.25
CA SER A 41 26.70 31.37 17.97
C SER A 41 26.46 29.86 18.01
N ASP A 42 26.22 29.23 16.85
CA ASP A 42 25.87 27.80 16.78
C ASP A 42 26.93 26.92 17.47
N PHE A 43 28.22 27.23 17.35
CA PHE A 43 29.28 26.52 18.06
C PHE A 43 29.10 26.61 19.58
N ARG A 44 28.87 27.82 20.11
CA ARG A 44 28.65 28.02 21.55
C ARG A 44 27.34 27.40 21.99
N ARG A 45 26.33 27.44 21.15
CA ARG A 45 25.06 26.77 21.37
C ARG A 45 25.26 25.27 21.54
N VAL A 46 25.95 24.60 20.62
CA VAL A 46 26.20 23.15 20.68
C VAL A 46 27.12 22.77 21.83
N PHE A 47 28.20 23.52 22.08
CA PHE A 47 29.26 23.10 23.01
C PHE A 47 29.25 23.80 24.37
N GLN A 48 28.46 24.83 24.61
CA GLN A 48 28.48 25.58 25.89
C GLN A 48 27.11 25.70 26.57
N THR A 49 26.00 25.45 25.88
CA THR A 49 24.66 25.64 26.50
C THR A 49 24.15 24.44 27.29
N SER A 50 24.38 23.20 26.85
CA SER A 50 23.94 22.01 27.59
C SER A 50 24.79 20.76 27.31
N ASN A 51 24.84 19.85 28.28
CA ASN A 51 25.44 18.53 28.11
C ASN A 51 24.67 17.65 27.12
N GLN A 52 23.37 17.91 26.94
CA GLN A 52 22.54 17.20 25.95
C GLN A 52 23.00 17.52 24.53
N MET A 53 23.20 18.80 24.21
CA MET A 53 23.70 19.25 22.90
C MET A 53 25.08 18.68 22.58
N LYS A 54 26.02 18.74 23.53
CA LYS A 54 27.32 18.05 23.43
C LYS A 54 27.13 16.55 23.17
N GLY A 55 26.21 15.92 23.88
CA GLY A 55 25.90 14.49 23.77
C GLY A 55 25.41 14.11 22.37
N GLU A 56 24.49 14.89 21.80
CA GLU A 56 24.00 14.69 20.42
C GLU A 56 25.11 14.88 19.39
N PHE A 57 25.94 15.92 19.53
CA PHE A 57 27.10 16.10 18.65
C PHE A 57 28.10 14.93 18.75
N VAL A 58 28.34 14.40 19.96
CA VAL A 58 29.17 13.20 20.15
C VAL A 58 28.54 11.97 19.49
N LYS A 59 27.21 11.82 19.49
CA LYS A 59 26.55 10.74 18.75
C LYS A 59 26.85 10.87 17.26
N PHE A 60 26.78 12.08 16.69
CA PHE A 60 27.10 12.32 15.28
C PHE A 60 28.51 11.83 14.93
N LEU A 61 29.51 12.15 15.76
CA LEU A 61 30.88 11.66 15.57
C LEU A 61 31.02 10.13 15.70
N LYS A 62 30.08 9.46 16.37
CA LYS A 62 30.08 8.01 16.56
C LYS A 62 29.30 7.26 15.49
N THR A 63 28.25 7.86 14.94
CA THR A 63 27.30 7.18 14.04
C THR A 63 27.46 7.61 12.59
N ILE A 64 27.61 8.90 12.32
CA ILE A 64 27.65 9.47 10.96
C ILE A 64 29.09 9.83 10.55
N PHE A 65 29.81 10.55 11.41
CA PHE A 65 31.14 11.11 11.09
C PHE A 65 32.27 10.50 11.92
N TYR A 66 32.49 9.19 11.70
CA TYR A 66 33.41 8.36 12.49
C TYR A 66 34.91 8.72 12.39
N ARG A 67 35.30 9.71 11.58
CA ARG A 67 36.71 10.05 11.31
C ARG A 67 37.42 10.72 12.49
N LEU A 68 36.69 11.41 13.36
CA LEU A 68 37.25 12.21 14.45
C LEU A 68 37.05 11.53 15.81
N ASP A 69 38.02 11.71 16.70
CA ASP A 69 38.00 11.26 18.11
C ASP A 69 37.17 12.22 18.95
N GLU A 70 36.07 11.72 19.50
CA GLU A 70 35.10 12.54 20.22
C GLU A 70 35.73 13.27 21.41
N LYS A 71 36.70 12.67 22.12
CA LYS A 71 37.33 13.31 23.27
C LYS A 71 38.28 14.41 22.82
N LYS A 72 39.05 14.16 21.77
CA LYS A 72 39.94 15.19 21.20
C LYS A 72 39.15 16.35 20.60
N VAL A 73 38.04 16.07 19.92
CA VAL A 73 37.15 17.12 19.39
C VAL A 73 36.60 17.97 20.52
N LEU A 74 36.06 17.36 21.57
CA LEU A 74 35.53 18.12 22.72
C LEU A 74 36.61 18.97 23.38
N ALA A 75 37.82 18.42 23.60
CA ALA A 75 38.93 19.18 24.17
C ALA A 75 39.38 20.34 23.27
N LEU A 76 39.41 20.13 21.95
CA LEU A 76 39.71 21.20 20.99
C LEU A 76 38.64 22.30 21.06
N MET A 77 37.36 21.95 21.01
CA MET A 77 36.28 22.93 21.08
C MET A 77 36.22 23.67 22.42
N GLU A 78 36.52 23.01 23.53
CA GLU A 78 36.63 23.65 24.85
C GLU A 78 37.76 24.68 24.89
N ASN A 79 38.90 24.39 24.25
CA ASN A 79 40.00 25.34 24.10
C ASN A 79 39.62 26.52 23.19
N LEU A 80 39.11 26.23 21.99
CA LEU A 80 38.72 27.25 21.00
C LEU A 80 37.64 28.20 21.54
N LEU A 81 36.65 27.66 22.25
CA LEU A 81 35.51 28.43 22.77
C LEU A 81 35.76 28.99 24.18
N GLY A 82 36.88 28.65 24.82
CA GLY A 82 37.25 29.14 26.15
C GLY A 82 37.48 30.65 26.20
N ASP A 83 37.84 31.25 25.07
CA ASP A 83 37.83 32.71 24.89
C ASP A 83 36.44 33.16 24.39
N PRO A 84 35.65 33.89 25.20
CA PRO A 84 34.33 34.37 24.80
C PRO A 84 34.38 35.49 23.75
N THR A 85 35.55 36.10 23.50
CA THR A 85 35.71 37.21 22.54
C THR A 85 35.94 36.74 21.11
N LYS A 86 36.28 35.46 20.90
CA LYS A 86 36.46 34.89 19.57
C LYS A 86 35.16 34.87 18.78
N THR A 87 35.24 35.39 17.57
CA THR A 87 34.21 35.33 16.52
C THR A 87 34.14 33.93 15.90
N ASP A 88 33.03 33.61 15.24
CA ASP A 88 32.88 32.32 14.55
C ASP A 88 33.91 32.11 13.45
N GLU A 89 34.32 33.18 12.75
CA GLU A 89 35.40 33.15 11.76
C GLU A 89 36.71 32.66 12.38
N GLN A 90 37.07 33.23 13.53
CA GLN A 90 38.30 32.86 14.25
C GLN A 90 38.20 31.42 14.77
N VAL A 91 37.06 31.04 15.34
CA VAL A 91 36.81 29.67 15.82
C VAL A 91 36.92 28.68 14.67
N TYR A 92 36.28 28.93 13.53
CA TYR A 92 36.30 28.05 12.37
C TYR A 92 37.69 27.97 11.73
N THR A 93 38.37 29.10 11.56
CA THR A 93 39.73 29.13 10.96
C THR A 93 40.72 28.36 11.81
N GLU A 94 40.66 28.51 13.14
CA GLU A 94 41.48 27.71 14.05
C GLU A 94 41.06 26.23 14.10
N LEU A 95 39.75 25.94 13.96
CA LEU A 95 39.25 24.57 13.83
C LEU A 95 39.84 23.91 12.58
N VAL A 96 39.75 24.53 11.40
CA VAL A 96 40.36 24.01 10.14
C VAL A 96 41.86 23.73 10.34
N ALA A 97 42.58 24.66 10.97
CA ALA A 97 44.01 24.51 11.22
C ALA A 97 44.34 23.32 12.14
N GLN A 98 43.47 22.99 13.11
CA GLN A 98 43.76 22.02 14.17
C GLN A 98 42.97 20.71 14.09
N ILE A 99 41.92 20.61 13.26
CA ILE A 99 41.00 19.46 13.22
C ILE A 99 41.71 18.16 12.85
N HIS A 100 42.80 18.23 12.08
CA HIS A 100 43.63 17.08 11.74
C HIS A 100 44.24 16.38 12.97
N THR A 101 44.47 17.10 14.07
CA THR A 101 44.99 16.54 15.34
C THR A 101 43.96 15.67 16.06
N THR A 102 42.68 15.86 15.74
CA THR A 102 41.55 15.14 16.33
C THR A 102 41.22 13.84 15.59
N LYS A 103 41.85 13.56 14.44
CA LYS A 103 41.63 12.33 13.67
C LYS A 103 41.93 11.10 14.53
N LYS A 104 41.10 10.06 14.37
CA LYS A 104 41.36 8.74 14.97
C LYS A 104 42.54 8.09 14.24
N ASN A 105 43.43 7.45 14.99
CA ASN A 105 44.52 6.64 14.42
C ASN A 105 43.94 5.33 13.88
N PHE A 106 43.50 5.29 12.62
CA PHE A 106 42.96 4.08 12.00
C PHE A 106 43.63 3.75 10.66
N SER A 107 43.57 2.48 10.28
CA SER A 107 43.78 2.05 8.90
C SER A 107 42.60 2.50 8.03
N SER A 108 42.88 2.81 6.77
CA SER A 108 41.92 3.23 5.73
C SER A 108 40.66 2.33 5.59
N LEU A 109 40.72 1.09 6.09
CA LEU A 109 39.63 0.11 6.07
C LEU A 109 38.36 0.53 6.85
N LYS A 110 38.49 1.24 7.98
CA LYS A 110 37.30 1.64 8.77
C LYS A 110 36.50 2.79 8.14
N GLN A 111 37.15 3.65 7.35
CA GLN A 111 36.50 4.74 6.62
C GLN A 111 35.69 4.21 5.42
N LEU A 112 36.19 3.15 4.77
CA LEU A 112 35.40 2.41 3.77
C LEU A 112 34.17 1.75 4.41
N TRP A 113 34.28 1.30 5.65
CA TRP A 113 33.17 0.69 6.38
C TRP A 113 32.05 1.69 6.71
N SER A 114 32.36 2.92 7.12
CA SER A 114 31.32 3.94 7.37
C SER A 114 30.56 4.34 6.11
N LEU A 115 31.26 4.46 4.96
CA LEU A 115 30.62 4.67 3.66
C LEU A 115 29.72 3.49 3.28
N PHE A 116 30.15 2.26 3.56
CA PHE A 116 29.33 1.08 3.35
C PHE A 116 28.06 1.09 4.21
N VAL A 117 28.15 1.45 5.50
CA VAL A 117 27.00 1.56 6.40
C VAL A 117 26.00 2.61 5.90
N LEU A 118 26.48 3.80 5.54
CA LEU A 118 25.65 4.87 4.99
C LEU A 118 24.89 4.41 3.74
N LYS A 119 25.62 3.87 2.76
CA LYS A 119 25.02 3.38 1.50
C LYS A 119 24.02 2.27 1.73
N LYS A 120 24.33 1.30 2.59
CA LYS A 120 23.43 0.20 2.93
C LYS A 120 22.16 0.73 3.60
N GLY A 121 22.30 1.69 4.53
CA GLY A 121 21.17 2.38 5.14
C GLY A 121 20.27 3.04 4.10
N MET A 122 20.85 3.79 3.15
CA MET A 122 20.11 4.40 2.04
C MET A 122 19.39 3.39 1.16
N GLY A 123 20.09 2.33 0.74
CA GLY A 123 19.48 1.26 -0.05
C GLY A 123 18.32 0.59 0.69
N SER A 124 18.42 0.40 2.00
CA SER A 124 17.36 -0.20 2.82
C SER A 124 16.14 0.71 2.95
N GLN A 125 16.33 2.02 3.17
CA GLN A 125 15.22 2.97 3.26
C GLN A 125 14.48 3.09 1.92
N VAL A 126 15.20 3.17 0.80
CA VAL A 126 14.60 3.11 -0.53
C VAL A 126 13.84 1.79 -0.72
N ALA A 127 14.42 0.66 -0.32
CA ALA A 127 13.75 -0.64 -0.42
C ALA A 127 12.44 -0.72 0.39
N GLU A 128 12.37 -0.06 1.55
CA GLU A 128 11.13 0.05 2.35
C GLU A 128 10.05 0.83 1.61
N PHE A 129 10.36 2.01 1.06
CA PHE A 129 9.39 2.81 0.30
C PHE A 129 8.93 2.14 -1.00
N MET A 130 9.78 1.29 -1.61
CA MET A 130 9.50 0.64 -2.89
C MET A 130 8.68 -0.66 -2.78
N GLN A 131 8.20 -1.06 -1.60
CA GLN A 131 7.45 -2.32 -1.42
C GLN A 131 6.13 -2.38 -2.20
N GLY A 132 5.42 -1.26 -2.34
CA GLY A 132 4.14 -1.15 -3.07
C GLY A 132 4.27 -0.97 -4.59
N PHE A 133 5.48 -1.08 -5.13
CA PHE A 133 5.79 -0.73 -6.51
C PHE A 133 6.24 -1.93 -7.33
N ARG A 134 5.90 -1.93 -8.62
CA ARG A 134 6.39 -2.85 -9.64
C ARG A 134 7.81 -2.48 -10.02
N LYS A 135 8.76 -3.25 -9.48
CA LYS A 135 10.20 -2.98 -9.57
C LYS A 135 10.69 -2.91 -11.00
N GLU A 136 10.14 -3.74 -11.89
CA GLU A 136 10.45 -3.80 -13.31
C GLU A 136 10.15 -2.50 -14.08
N LYS A 137 9.35 -1.60 -13.51
CA LYS A 137 9.04 -0.29 -14.10
C LYS A 137 10.10 0.77 -13.83
N PHE A 138 11.06 0.51 -12.95
CA PHE A 138 12.11 1.47 -12.58
C PHE A 138 13.41 1.15 -13.33
N CYS A 139 13.56 1.75 -14.50
CA CYS A 139 14.69 1.53 -15.40
C CYS A 139 15.59 2.76 -15.52
N ASP A 140 15.01 3.95 -15.54
CA ASP A 140 15.69 5.23 -15.71
C ASP A 140 15.85 5.96 -14.37
N TYR A 141 17.04 6.48 -14.11
CA TYR A 141 17.46 7.00 -12.82
C TYR A 141 18.25 8.30 -12.95
N LEU A 142 17.95 9.26 -12.06
CA LEU A 142 18.67 10.52 -11.96
C LEU A 142 19.11 10.75 -10.51
N GLU A 143 20.39 11.06 -10.31
CA GLU A 143 20.96 11.36 -9.00
C GLU A 143 21.48 12.78 -8.95
N ILE A 144 21.13 13.49 -7.89
CA ILE A 144 21.53 14.86 -7.63
C ILE A 144 22.61 14.85 -6.53
N TYR A 145 23.65 15.68 -6.71
CA TYR A 145 24.84 15.80 -5.86
C TYR A 145 25.89 14.69 -6.03
N ASP A 146 25.69 13.57 -5.34
CA ASP A 146 26.76 12.66 -4.95
C ASP A 146 26.69 11.40 -5.80
N ARG A 147 27.43 11.26 -6.90
CA ARG A 147 27.38 10.11 -7.85
C ARG A 147 27.76 8.75 -7.25
N ARG A 148 27.00 8.22 -6.27
CA ARG A 148 27.46 7.09 -5.43
C ARG A 148 26.41 6.06 -5.04
N TYR A 149 25.11 6.35 -5.19
CA TYR A 149 24.05 5.54 -4.58
C TYR A 149 23.34 4.59 -5.54
N VAL A 150 23.31 4.87 -6.86
CA VAL A 150 22.62 4.05 -7.87
C VAL A 150 22.85 2.55 -7.67
N ASP A 151 24.09 2.17 -7.45
CA ASP A 151 24.51 0.77 -7.41
C ASP A 151 24.02 0.05 -6.14
N THR A 152 23.99 0.77 -5.01
CA THR A 152 23.48 0.23 -3.75
C THR A 152 21.96 0.21 -3.72
N ILE A 153 21.30 1.23 -4.28
CA ILE A 153 19.84 1.28 -4.42
C ILE A 153 19.39 0.12 -5.31
N ARG A 154 19.98 -0.02 -6.50
CA ARG A 154 19.71 -1.12 -7.45
C ARG A 154 19.76 -2.49 -6.76
N LYS A 155 20.85 -2.77 -6.05
CA LYS A 155 21.10 -4.06 -5.39
C LYS A 155 20.16 -4.30 -4.19
N THR A 156 19.98 -3.30 -3.34
CA THR A 156 19.21 -3.45 -2.09
C THR A 156 17.70 -3.47 -2.33
N ALA A 157 17.19 -2.55 -3.15
CA ALA A 157 15.77 -2.48 -3.50
C ALA A 157 15.36 -3.50 -4.58
N LYS A 158 16.34 -4.15 -5.22
CA LYS A 158 16.17 -5.11 -6.34
C LYS A 158 15.49 -4.45 -7.55
N LEU A 159 15.95 -3.25 -7.90
CA LEU A 159 15.45 -2.50 -9.04
C LEU A 159 16.33 -2.77 -10.27
N PRO A 160 15.79 -2.74 -11.50
CA PRO A 160 16.58 -2.87 -12.72
C PRO A 160 17.64 -1.76 -12.87
N LEU A 161 17.21 -0.49 -12.83
CA LEU A 161 18.04 0.71 -13.04
C LEU A 161 19.10 0.53 -14.14
N ASN A 162 18.68 -0.06 -15.26
CA ASN A 162 19.55 -0.49 -16.37
C ASN A 162 19.34 0.35 -17.65
N GLY A 163 18.46 1.34 -17.61
CA GLY A 163 18.20 2.31 -18.67
C GLY A 163 19.17 3.49 -18.62
N SER A 164 18.63 4.70 -18.73
CA SER A 164 19.38 5.95 -18.59
C SER A 164 19.73 6.21 -17.13
N VAL A 165 21.00 6.46 -16.85
CA VAL A 165 21.52 6.77 -15.50
C VAL A 165 22.26 8.10 -15.58
N ILE A 166 21.64 9.12 -15.00
CA ILE A 166 22.00 10.53 -15.15
C ILE A 166 22.51 11.07 -13.81
N ALA A 167 23.59 11.84 -13.84
CA ALA A 167 24.13 12.56 -12.69
C ALA A 167 23.97 14.07 -12.88
N VAL A 168 23.36 14.76 -11.92
CA VAL A 168 23.27 16.22 -11.86
C VAL A 168 24.17 16.73 -10.72
N CYS A 169 25.30 17.35 -11.04
CA CYS A 169 26.35 17.67 -10.06
C CYS A 169 27.05 19.01 -10.35
N ASN A 170 27.75 19.53 -9.34
CA ASN A 170 28.52 20.80 -9.45
C ASN A 170 29.62 20.78 -10.52
N SER A 171 30.35 19.66 -10.65
CA SER A 171 31.32 19.47 -11.72
C SER A 171 30.89 18.31 -12.61
N PRO A 172 30.62 18.51 -13.91
CA PRO A 172 30.24 17.44 -14.83
C PRO A 172 31.40 16.47 -15.11
N GLU A 173 32.65 16.87 -14.88
CA GLU A 173 33.83 16.02 -15.09
C GLU A 173 33.88 14.84 -14.11
N ILE A 174 34.49 13.73 -14.50
CA ILE A 174 34.54 12.49 -13.72
C ILE A 174 35.95 12.30 -13.17
N GLY A 175 36.10 12.40 -11.84
CA GLY A 175 37.35 12.13 -11.15
C GLY A 175 37.56 10.65 -10.81
N PHE A 176 38.79 10.28 -10.47
CA PHE A 176 39.09 8.94 -9.94
C PHE A 176 38.32 8.64 -8.63
N GLY A 177 38.17 9.66 -7.77
CA GLY A 177 37.38 9.57 -6.53
C GLY A 177 35.91 9.21 -6.79
N ASP A 178 35.30 9.79 -7.81
CA ASP A 178 33.90 9.50 -8.19
C ASP A 178 33.73 8.04 -8.61
N ARG A 179 34.71 7.46 -9.31
CA ARG A 179 34.68 6.06 -9.69
C ARG A 179 34.75 5.12 -8.49
N ILE A 180 35.57 5.47 -7.49
CA ILE A 180 35.64 4.73 -6.22
C ILE A 180 34.30 4.84 -5.49
N GLN A 181 33.78 6.06 -5.36
CA GLN A 181 32.52 6.32 -4.69
C GLN A 181 31.34 5.67 -5.41
N ALA A 182 31.35 5.51 -6.73
CA ALA A 182 30.33 4.76 -7.46
C ALA A 182 30.48 3.23 -7.36
N GLY A 183 31.57 2.72 -6.75
CA GLY A 183 31.87 1.28 -6.71
C GLY A 183 32.37 0.71 -8.05
N ALA A 184 32.82 1.57 -8.96
CA ALA A 184 33.20 1.26 -10.34
C ALA A 184 34.73 1.14 -10.56
N LEU A 185 35.47 0.76 -9.52
CA LEU A 185 36.93 0.55 -9.59
C LEU A 185 37.31 -0.60 -10.54
N LEU A 186 36.52 -1.66 -10.56
CA LEU A 186 36.76 -2.88 -11.37
C LEU A 186 35.67 -3.10 -12.45
N GLY A 187 34.75 -2.15 -12.63
CA GLY A 187 33.60 -2.27 -13.51
C GLY A 187 33.33 -1.00 -14.32
N SER A 188 32.29 -1.04 -15.15
CA SER A 188 31.82 0.13 -15.89
C SER A 188 31.27 1.17 -14.92
N TYR A 189 31.60 2.44 -15.15
CA TYR A 189 31.03 3.55 -14.42
C TYR A 189 29.52 3.66 -14.73
N PRO A 190 28.62 3.72 -13.73
CA PRO A 190 27.20 3.55 -13.97
C PRO A 190 26.52 4.79 -14.55
N TYR A 191 27.01 6.01 -14.23
CA TYR A 191 26.45 7.25 -14.75
C TYR A 191 26.99 7.50 -16.16
N LYS A 192 26.10 7.49 -17.15
CA LYS A 192 26.45 7.66 -18.57
C LYS A 192 26.27 9.10 -19.05
N GLN A 193 25.41 9.85 -18.38
CA GLN A 193 25.09 11.22 -18.70
C GLN A 193 25.33 12.12 -17.49
N HIS A 194 25.90 13.29 -17.76
CA HIS A 194 26.28 14.27 -16.75
C HIS A 194 25.67 15.62 -17.10
N VAL A 195 24.95 16.21 -16.15
CA VAL A 195 24.31 17.52 -16.28
C VAL A 195 24.90 18.43 -15.22
N ALA A 196 25.26 19.65 -15.62
CA ALA A 196 25.76 20.66 -14.70
C ALA A 196 24.62 21.15 -13.80
N LEU A 197 24.86 21.14 -12.49
CA LEU A 197 23.90 21.65 -11.50
C LEU A 197 23.84 23.18 -11.47
N ASN A 198 24.87 23.85 -11.95
CA ASN A 198 25.06 25.30 -11.85
C ASN A 198 24.80 26.00 -13.18
N ASP A 199 24.64 27.33 -13.11
CA ASP A 199 24.60 28.19 -14.29
C ASP A 199 25.91 28.10 -15.09
N ASN A 200 25.82 28.32 -16.40
CA ASN A 200 26.97 28.22 -17.29
C ASN A 200 28.06 29.26 -16.98
N ASP A 201 27.71 30.37 -16.33
CA ASP A 201 28.61 31.45 -15.92
C ASP A 201 28.99 31.37 -14.41
N CYS A 202 28.73 30.24 -13.76
CA CYS A 202 29.18 29.96 -12.40
C CYS A 202 30.61 29.44 -12.42
N GLU A 203 31.58 30.32 -12.15
CA GLU A 203 33.01 29.95 -12.10
C GLU A 203 33.36 29.11 -10.86
N ASP A 204 32.80 29.49 -9.70
CA ASP A 204 32.98 28.77 -8.44
C ASP A 204 31.63 28.66 -7.70
N PRO A 205 31.00 27.47 -7.67
CA PRO A 205 29.70 27.27 -7.02
C PRO A 205 29.74 27.41 -5.50
N PHE A 206 30.93 27.31 -4.89
CA PHE A 206 31.09 27.46 -3.45
C PHE A 206 31.17 28.92 -3.02
N LEU A 207 31.65 29.80 -3.90
CA LEU A 207 31.73 31.25 -3.65
C LEU A 207 30.55 32.04 -4.22
N ASN A 208 29.80 31.45 -5.17
CA ASN A 208 28.66 32.05 -5.86
C ASN A 208 27.40 31.15 -5.73
N PRO A 209 26.93 30.88 -4.50
CA PRO A 209 25.79 29.98 -4.26
C PRO A 209 24.52 30.40 -5.02
N GLU A 210 24.32 31.70 -5.25
CA GLU A 210 23.20 32.27 -6.00
C GLU A 210 23.17 31.88 -7.48
N LYS A 211 24.24 31.26 -8.00
CA LYS A 211 24.35 30.72 -9.37
C LYS A 211 24.31 29.19 -9.43
N THR A 212 23.98 28.53 -8.33
CA THR A 212 23.89 27.06 -8.23
C THR A 212 22.48 26.56 -8.47
N HIS A 213 22.29 25.24 -8.58
CA HIS A 213 20.97 24.58 -8.65
C HIS A 213 20.01 25.18 -9.67
N ARG A 214 20.50 25.40 -10.90
CA ARG A 214 19.64 25.84 -11.99
C ARG A 214 18.59 24.75 -12.29
N PRO A 215 17.40 25.14 -12.78
CA PRO A 215 16.42 24.17 -13.27
C PRO A 215 17.06 23.20 -14.28
N ILE A 216 16.75 21.91 -14.14
CA ILE A 216 17.20 20.87 -15.08
C ILE A 216 16.52 21.13 -16.42
N GLY A 217 17.31 21.49 -17.44
CA GLY A 217 16.82 21.86 -18.77
C GLY A 217 16.59 20.67 -19.69
N ASP A 218 16.62 20.94 -20.99
CA ASP A 218 16.35 19.96 -22.06
C ASP A 218 17.45 18.89 -22.22
N GLU A 219 18.55 19.01 -21.46
CA GLU A 219 19.55 17.95 -21.36
C GLU A 219 18.94 16.65 -20.83
N VAL A 220 17.89 16.75 -20.00
CA VAL A 220 17.06 15.63 -19.58
C VAL A 220 15.66 15.85 -20.14
N ALA A 221 15.15 14.91 -20.91
CA ALA A 221 13.81 15.02 -21.48
C ALA A 221 12.73 14.98 -20.37
N ASP A 222 11.64 15.70 -20.56
CA ASP A 222 10.49 15.62 -19.65
C ASP A 222 9.86 14.22 -19.71
N GLY A 223 9.38 13.73 -18.56
CA GLY A 223 8.82 12.38 -18.46
C GLY A 223 9.79 11.26 -18.86
N SER A 224 11.10 11.45 -18.69
CA SER A 224 12.11 10.46 -19.09
C SER A 224 12.72 9.68 -17.93
N VAL A 225 12.37 10.00 -16.69
CA VAL A 225 12.98 9.41 -15.48
C VAL A 225 11.93 8.67 -14.66
N ASP A 226 12.26 7.47 -14.19
CA ASP A 226 11.40 6.71 -13.27
C ASP A 226 11.70 7.01 -11.80
N MET A 227 12.96 7.32 -11.50
CA MET A 227 13.43 7.55 -10.14
C MET A 227 14.42 8.71 -10.04
N ILE A 228 14.16 9.65 -9.14
CA ILE A 228 15.10 10.71 -8.75
C ILE A 228 15.60 10.48 -7.32
N ALA A 229 16.91 10.55 -7.11
CA ALA A 229 17.52 10.56 -5.78
C ALA A 229 18.20 11.91 -5.52
N CYS A 230 17.58 12.75 -4.68
CA CYS A 230 18.09 14.03 -4.22
C CYS A 230 18.52 13.92 -2.74
N VAL A 231 19.55 13.10 -2.50
CA VAL A 231 19.94 12.69 -1.14
C VAL A 231 21.01 13.58 -0.49
N GLY A 232 21.51 14.57 -1.21
CA GLY A 232 22.27 15.68 -0.62
C GLY A 232 21.39 16.72 0.06
N GLY A 233 20.08 16.73 -0.24
CA GLY A 233 19.10 17.61 0.38
C GLY A 233 18.89 18.93 -0.35
N LEU A 234 17.66 19.42 -0.32
CA LEU A 234 17.20 20.69 -0.87
C LEU A 234 17.61 21.87 0.02
N HIS A 235 17.97 21.64 1.28
CA HIS A 235 18.46 22.68 2.18
C HIS A 235 19.77 23.35 1.73
N HIS A 236 20.48 22.82 0.74
CA HIS A 236 21.63 23.46 0.10
C HIS A 236 21.28 24.37 -1.08
N ILE A 237 19.99 24.47 -1.43
CA ILE A 237 19.52 25.25 -2.58
C ILE A 237 19.15 26.66 -2.11
N PRO A 238 19.63 27.72 -2.78
CA PRO A 238 19.20 29.09 -2.50
C PRO A 238 17.67 29.21 -2.47
N ALA A 239 17.14 30.00 -1.52
CA ALA A 239 15.70 30.09 -1.29
C ALA A 239 14.90 30.52 -2.53
N ASP A 240 15.47 31.36 -3.40
CA ASP A 240 14.88 31.81 -4.66
C ASP A 240 14.94 30.78 -5.79
N ARG A 241 15.74 29.71 -5.64
CA ARG A 241 15.93 28.66 -6.63
C ARG A 241 15.26 27.33 -6.29
N VAL A 242 14.91 27.10 -5.02
CA VAL A 242 14.36 25.82 -4.57
C VAL A 242 13.05 25.46 -5.28
N GLU A 243 12.17 26.42 -5.51
CA GLU A 243 10.90 26.20 -6.22
C GLU A 243 11.10 25.88 -7.71
N PRO A 244 11.80 26.72 -8.53
CA PRO A 244 12.12 26.39 -9.92
C PRO A 244 12.84 25.04 -10.08
N PHE A 245 13.77 24.73 -9.17
CA PHE A 245 14.50 23.47 -9.20
C PHE A 245 13.57 22.28 -8.94
N THR A 246 12.72 22.38 -7.91
CA THR A 246 11.70 21.37 -7.58
C THR A 246 10.74 21.12 -8.74
N GLN A 247 10.27 22.19 -9.39
CA GLN A 247 9.44 22.10 -10.58
C GLN A 247 10.14 21.38 -11.73
N SER A 248 11.44 21.60 -11.92
CA SER A 248 12.20 20.91 -12.95
C SER A 248 12.29 19.40 -12.68
N MET A 249 12.53 18.98 -11.43
CA MET A 249 12.52 17.56 -11.04
C MET A 249 11.16 16.90 -11.31
N HIS A 250 10.05 17.59 -11.00
CA HIS A 250 8.70 17.12 -11.30
C HIS A 250 8.50 16.90 -12.81
N SER A 251 9.01 17.81 -13.64
CA SER A 251 8.87 17.74 -15.10
C SER A 251 9.62 16.54 -15.68
N LYS A 252 10.80 16.19 -15.14
CA LYS A 252 11.61 15.05 -15.62
C LYS A 252 11.05 13.68 -15.22
N LEU A 253 10.28 13.60 -14.14
CA LEU A 253 9.66 12.35 -13.71
C LEU A 253 8.49 11.94 -14.61
N ARG A 254 8.37 10.64 -14.86
CA ARG A 254 7.15 10.02 -15.40
C ARG A 254 6.03 10.07 -14.36
N PRO A 255 4.75 10.15 -14.78
CA PRO A 255 3.62 9.87 -13.90
C PRO A 255 3.80 8.52 -13.19
N GLY A 256 3.69 8.49 -11.86
CA GLY A 256 3.98 7.30 -11.05
C GLY A 256 5.46 7.08 -10.71
N GLY A 257 6.38 7.85 -11.31
CA GLY A 257 7.79 7.88 -10.95
C GLY A 257 8.02 8.47 -9.55
N VAL A 258 9.12 8.06 -8.92
CA VAL A 258 9.39 8.31 -7.50
C VAL A 258 10.59 9.24 -7.31
N ILE A 259 10.48 10.21 -6.40
CA ILE A 259 11.59 11.01 -5.92
C ILE A 259 11.86 10.73 -4.44
N PHE A 260 13.13 10.60 -4.10
CA PHE A 260 13.63 10.59 -2.73
C PHE A 260 14.35 11.88 -2.44
N ILE A 261 13.98 12.55 -1.36
CA ILE A 261 14.75 13.67 -0.80
C ILE A 261 15.26 13.28 0.58
N ARG A 262 16.37 13.87 1.01
CA ARG A 262 16.94 13.64 2.33
C ARG A 262 17.21 14.97 3.02
N GLU A 263 16.45 15.24 4.08
CA GLU A 263 16.44 16.54 4.74
C GLU A 263 16.60 16.42 6.25
N HIS A 264 17.23 17.42 6.85
CA HIS A 264 17.17 17.61 8.29
C HIS A 264 15.75 18.01 8.72
N ASN A 265 15.17 17.30 9.68
CA ASN A 265 13.85 17.62 10.22
C ASN A 265 13.92 18.66 11.34
N VAL A 266 14.06 19.95 10.99
CA VAL A 266 14.17 21.03 11.99
C VAL A 266 12.78 21.51 12.42
N ALA A 267 12.15 20.75 13.31
CA ALA A 267 10.86 21.04 13.92
C ALA A 267 10.94 21.20 15.45
N ASP A 268 9.89 21.74 16.07
CA ASP A 268 9.81 21.83 17.53
C ASP A 268 9.72 20.44 18.16
N GLN A 269 10.57 20.19 19.18
CA GLN A 269 10.61 18.91 19.90
C GLN A 269 10.89 17.71 18.98
N ALA A 270 11.64 17.92 17.90
CA ALA A 270 12.01 16.87 16.96
C ALA A 270 13.09 15.93 17.51
N GLY A 271 13.04 14.70 17.01
CA GLY A 271 14.04 13.67 17.22
C GLY A 271 14.01 12.95 18.55
N ALA A 272 14.87 11.93 18.67
CA ALA A 272 14.92 11.07 19.86
C ALA A 272 15.24 11.83 21.16
N ALA A 273 15.90 12.98 21.03
CA ALA A 273 16.28 13.86 22.14
C ALA A 273 15.25 14.97 22.42
N GLN A 274 14.19 15.10 21.60
CA GLN A 274 13.15 16.14 21.71
C GLN A 274 13.75 17.56 21.86
N LEU A 275 14.70 17.90 20.99
CA LEU A 275 15.38 19.19 21.09
C LEU A 275 14.46 20.34 20.63
N PRO A 276 14.60 21.54 21.20
CA PRO A 276 14.03 22.75 20.61
C PRO A 276 14.47 22.94 19.15
N LYS A 277 13.62 23.52 18.31
CA LYS A 277 13.91 23.75 16.88
C LYS A 277 15.27 24.40 16.64
N GLU A 278 15.56 25.46 17.39
CA GLU A 278 16.81 26.22 17.28
C GLU A 278 18.06 25.44 17.71
N ASP A 279 17.91 24.49 18.63
CA ASP A 279 18.99 23.60 19.06
C ASP A 279 19.30 22.57 17.97
N LEU A 280 18.26 21.99 17.36
CA LEU A 280 18.44 21.06 16.24
C LEU A 280 19.03 21.76 15.01
N ARG A 281 18.58 22.99 14.71
CA ARG A 281 19.16 23.85 13.67
C ARG A 281 20.66 24.06 13.91
N ALA A 282 21.05 24.40 15.14
CA ALA A 282 22.45 24.65 15.48
C ALA A 282 23.30 23.37 15.39
N ILE A 283 22.78 22.21 15.80
CA ILE A 283 23.47 20.93 15.61
C ILE A 283 23.68 20.64 14.12
N ALA A 284 22.63 20.75 13.30
CA ALA A 284 22.74 20.50 11.86
C ALA A 284 23.78 21.44 11.22
N SER A 285 23.73 22.73 11.55
CA SER A 285 24.70 23.74 11.12
C SER A 285 26.14 23.39 11.52
N VAL A 286 26.40 23.10 12.80
CA VAL A 286 27.75 22.77 13.29
C VAL A 286 28.26 21.46 12.69
N VAL A 287 27.38 20.48 12.44
CA VAL A 287 27.75 19.25 11.75
C VAL A 287 28.29 19.53 10.35
N HIS A 288 27.63 20.39 9.57
CA HIS A 288 28.13 20.81 8.26
C HIS A 288 29.48 21.52 8.38
N SER A 289 29.61 22.46 9.33
CA SER A 289 30.88 23.15 9.59
C SER A 289 32.02 22.19 9.90
N PHE A 290 31.77 21.12 10.66
CA PHE A 290 32.79 20.11 10.97
C PHE A 290 33.16 19.24 9.77
N VAL A 291 32.21 18.92 8.89
CA VAL A 291 32.48 18.22 7.64
C VAL A 291 33.37 19.09 6.75
N ASN A 292 32.97 20.34 6.50
CA ASN A 292 33.72 21.31 5.70
C ASN A 292 35.13 21.57 6.27
N ALA A 293 35.23 21.77 7.58
CA ALA A 293 36.53 21.97 8.22
C ALA A 293 37.44 20.74 8.09
N SER A 294 36.88 19.53 8.13
CA SER A 294 37.64 18.29 7.96
C SER A 294 38.19 18.12 6.54
N ASP A 295 37.48 18.67 5.56
CA ASP A 295 37.86 18.70 4.15
C ASP A 295 38.72 19.94 3.80
N GLY A 296 38.95 20.84 4.76
CA GLY A 296 39.86 21.99 4.63
C GLY A 296 39.25 23.20 3.92
N VAL A 297 37.92 23.30 3.91
CA VAL A 297 37.19 24.43 3.33
C VAL A 297 37.53 25.73 4.07
N SER A 298 37.66 26.84 3.32
CA SER A 298 37.97 28.16 3.89
C SER A 298 36.75 28.78 4.56
N TRP A 299 36.95 29.73 5.47
CA TRP A 299 35.86 30.50 6.07
C TRP A 299 35.03 31.26 5.01
N GLU A 300 35.66 31.78 3.96
CA GLU A 300 34.98 32.51 2.90
C GLU A 300 33.91 31.64 2.20
N VAL A 301 34.21 30.36 2.00
CA VAL A 301 33.25 29.39 1.45
C VAL A 301 32.23 28.97 2.49
N GLU A 302 32.68 28.61 3.70
CA GLU A 302 31.83 28.16 4.81
C GLU A 302 30.72 29.17 5.13
N SER A 303 31.08 30.45 5.25
CA SER A 303 30.16 31.54 5.60
C SER A 303 29.12 31.83 4.51
N LYS A 304 29.35 31.34 3.29
CA LYS A 304 28.42 31.45 2.15
C LYS A 304 27.63 30.16 1.90
N GLU A 305 27.90 29.07 2.62
CA GLU A 305 27.15 27.83 2.44
C GLU A 305 25.66 28.04 2.74
N VAL A 306 24.81 27.68 1.78
CA VAL A 306 23.37 27.72 1.95
C VAL A 306 22.93 26.58 2.87
N ARG A 307 22.17 26.93 3.93
CA ARG A 307 21.67 26.01 4.96
C ARG A 307 20.21 26.32 5.31
N GLU A 308 19.33 26.15 4.33
CA GLU A 308 17.88 26.38 4.42
C GLU A 308 17.18 25.22 5.11
N PHE A 309 17.49 24.97 6.39
CA PHE A 309 16.86 23.89 7.14
C PHE A 309 15.38 24.19 7.46
N LYS A 310 14.50 23.24 7.16
CA LYS A 310 13.05 23.30 7.43
C LYS A 310 12.59 22.05 8.15
N SER A 311 11.37 22.05 8.67
CA SER A 311 10.71 20.82 9.15
C SER A 311 10.37 19.89 7.98
N SER A 312 10.16 18.60 8.28
CA SER A 312 9.70 17.63 7.28
C SER A 312 8.34 18.03 6.70
N GLU A 313 7.45 18.60 7.51
CA GLU A 313 6.14 19.08 7.10
C GLU A 313 6.24 20.24 6.09
N GLU A 314 7.14 21.19 6.32
CA GLU A 314 7.42 22.28 5.38
C GLU A 314 7.95 21.76 4.04
N TRP A 315 8.85 20.75 4.07
CA TRP A 315 9.32 20.10 2.84
C TRP A 315 8.21 19.33 2.12
N VAL A 316 7.36 18.62 2.85
CA VAL A 316 6.20 17.92 2.28
C VAL A 316 5.26 18.92 1.61
N GLN A 317 4.99 20.07 2.24
CA GLN A 317 4.14 21.11 1.66
C GLN A 317 4.73 21.71 0.38
N LEU A 318 6.04 21.97 0.36
CA LEU A 318 6.74 22.43 -0.86
C LEU A 318 6.57 21.40 -1.98
N MET A 319 6.88 20.14 -1.72
CA MET A 319 6.75 19.06 -2.71
C MET A 319 5.30 18.94 -3.21
N GLN A 320 4.31 18.99 -2.31
CA GLN A 320 2.89 18.93 -2.68
C GLN A 320 2.44 20.09 -3.56
N THR A 321 2.93 21.30 -3.28
CA THR A 321 2.66 22.49 -4.10
C THR A 321 3.15 22.31 -5.54
N HIS A 322 4.21 21.53 -5.73
CA HIS A 322 4.78 21.21 -7.05
C HIS A 322 4.28 19.88 -7.64
N GLY A 323 3.10 19.39 -7.23
CA GLY A 323 2.47 18.23 -7.86
C GLY A 323 3.03 16.87 -7.42
N PHE A 324 3.69 16.81 -6.27
CA PHE A 324 4.10 15.54 -5.67
C PHE A 324 3.10 15.04 -4.62
N THR A 325 2.93 13.73 -4.52
CA THR A 325 2.17 13.08 -3.45
C THR A 325 3.11 12.25 -2.59
N ARG A 326 3.00 12.40 -1.26
CA ARG A 326 3.82 11.64 -0.32
C ARG A 326 3.45 10.17 -0.36
N ILE A 327 4.44 9.27 -0.44
CA ILE A 327 4.21 7.82 -0.51
C ILE A 327 3.82 7.23 0.87
N SER A 328 4.36 7.80 1.94
CA SER A 328 4.14 7.33 3.32
C SER A 328 4.37 8.47 4.31
N ASP A 329 3.58 8.51 5.38
CA ASP A 329 3.71 9.47 6.48
C ASP A 329 4.99 9.26 7.30
N LYS A 330 5.70 8.14 7.10
CA LYS A 330 6.99 7.90 7.73
C LYS A 330 8.06 8.83 7.14
N ALA A 331 8.94 9.30 8.01
CA ALA A 331 10.22 9.91 7.65
C ALA A 331 11.31 8.96 8.16
N LEU A 332 12.07 8.35 7.24
CA LEU A 332 13.02 7.30 7.64
C LEU A 332 14.37 7.93 8.00
N VAL A 333 14.71 7.89 9.29
CA VAL A 333 16.00 8.36 9.81
C VAL A 333 16.95 7.19 9.97
N LEU A 334 18.25 7.40 9.72
CA LEU A 334 19.25 6.37 10.02
C LEU A 334 19.32 6.16 11.55
N PRO A 335 19.34 4.91 12.04
CA PRO A 335 19.42 4.67 13.48
C PRO A 335 20.61 5.38 14.14
N GLY A 336 20.30 6.27 15.10
CA GLY A 336 21.31 7.02 15.84
C GLY A 336 21.88 8.25 15.13
N ASP A 337 21.25 8.71 14.04
CA ASP A 337 21.53 10.02 13.45
C ASP A 337 20.91 11.13 14.35
N PRO A 338 21.73 11.94 15.04
CA PRO A 338 21.22 12.96 15.97
C PRO A 338 20.77 14.25 15.26
N THR A 339 20.97 14.32 13.94
CA THR A 339 20.61 15.50 13.13
C THR A 339 19.24 15.37 12.48
N GLU A 340 18.54 14.26 12.76
CA GLU A 340 17.22 13.94 12.20
C GLU A 340 17.19 14.07 10.66
N ASN A 341 18.27 13.65 10.01
CA ASN A 341 18.40 13.68 8.55
C ASN A 341 17.59 12.55 7.91
N ALA A 342 16.32 12.84 7.67
CA ALA A 342 15.28 11.89 7.29
C ALA A 342 15.14 11.77 5.78
N MET A 343 14.94 10.54 5.30
CA MET A 343 14.51 10.29 3.93
C MET A 343 12.99 10.39 3.82
N LEU A 344 12.54 11.19 2.86
CA LEU A 344 11.15 11.32 2.44
C LEU A 344 11.02 10.82 1.00
N ALA A 345 9.88 10.24 0.67
CA ALA A 345 9.61 9.68 -0.65
C ALA A 345 8.28 10.19 -1.19
N PHE A 346 8.29 10.60 -2.46
CA PHE A 346 7.13 11.15 -3.15
C PHE A 346 6.98 10.54 -4.53
N VAL A 347 5.74 10.54 -5.03
CA VAL A 347 5.37 10.15 -6.38
C VAL A 347 4.90 11.37 -7.15
N LYS A 348 5.19 11.45 -8.45
CA LYS A 348 4.58 12.46 -9.33
C LYS A 348 3.07 12.22 -9.44
N ALA A 349 2.28 13.20 -9.02
CA ALA A 349 0.83 13.12 -9.05
C ALA A 349 0.31 13.22 -10.49
N PRO A 350 -0.53 12.29 -10.95
CA PRO A 350 -1.10 12.38 -12.29
C PRO A 350 -2.17 13.47 -12.36
N THR A 351 -2.24 14.15 -13.50
CA THR A 351 -3.13 15.30 -13.74
C THR A 351 -4.27 15.03 -14.71
N ASN A 352 -4.22 13.89 -15.40
CA ASN A 352 -5.24 13.47 -16.36
C ASN A 352 -5.32 11.94 -16.42
N LEU A 353 -6.27 11.41 -17.20
CA LEU A 353 -6.49 9.97 -17.35
C LEU A 353 -5.25 9.19 -17.81
N GLU A 354 -4.52 9.67 -18.81
CA GLU A 354 -3.37 8.97 -19.38
C GLU A 354 -2.25 8.86 -18.34
N GLU A 355 -1.94 9.96 -17.66
CA GLU A 355 -0.98 9.99 -16.57
C GLU A 355 -1.40 9.08 -15.41
N LEU A 356 -2.70 9.03 -15.10
CA LEU A 356 -3.22 8.19 -14.02
C LEU A 356 -3.09 6.70 -14.36
N GLN A 357 -3.40 6.30 -15.59
CA GLN A 357 -3.18 4.94 -16.08
C GLN A 357 -1.70 4.55 -16.06
N GLN A 358 -0.83 5.48 -16.48
CA GLN A 358 0.61 5.27 -16.40
C GLN A 358 1.05 5.07 -14.94
N ALA A 359 0.59 5.91 -14.01
CA ALA A 359 0.90 5.81 -12.59
C ALA A 359 0.39 4.50 -11.95
N ILE A 360 -0.81 4.04 -12.31
CA ILE A 360 -1.37 2.74 -11.93
C ILE A 360 -0.44 1.59 -12.35
N SER A 361 0.19 1.70 -13.53
CA SER A 361 1.12 0.69 -14.04
C SER A 361 2.40 0.54 -13.19
N TYR A 362 2.77 1.55 -12.39
CA TYR A 362 3.91 1.47 -11.44
C TYR A 362 3.56 0.74 -10.15
N ARG A 363 2.28 0.53 -9.83
CA ARG A 363 1.85 -0.04 -8.55
C ARG A 363 1.56 -1.53 -8.64
N ASN A 364 1.90 -2.29 -7.61
CA ASN A 364 1.61 -3.73 -7.55
C ASN A 364 0.17 -4.04 -7.09
N ASP A 365 -0.45 -3.13 -6.34
CA ASP A 365 -1.77 -3.29 -5.74
C ASP A 365 -2.93 -2.87 -6.65
N CYS A 366 -2.64 -2.34 -7.84
CA CYS A 366 -3.66 -1.81 -8.76
C CYS A 366 -3.99 -2.74 -9.92
N THR A 367 -3.26 -3.85 -10.10
CA THR A 367 -3.53 -4.80 -11.19
C THR A 367 -3.67 -6.22 -10.68
N ARG A 368 -4.70 -6.92 -11.17
CA ARG A 368 -4.92 -8.33 -10.92
C ARG A 368 -4.67 -9.12 -12.21
N PRO A 369 -4.03 -10.30 -12.14
CA PRO A 369 -3.88 -11.13 -13.32
C PRO A 369 -5.25 -11.65 -13.79
N LYS A 370 -5.48 -11.68 -15.10
CA LYS A 370 -6.79 -12.03 -15.69
C LYS A 370 -7.27 -13.44 -15.30
N ASN A 371 -6.34 -14.38 -15.14
CA ASN A 371 -6.66 -15.72 -14.65
C ASN A 371 -7.21 -15.74 -13.22
N GLY A 372 -6.98 -14.70 -12.42
CA GLY A 372 -7.59 -14.52 -11.11
C GLY A 372 -9.10 -14.35 -11.22
N THR A 373 -9.59 -13.57 -12.18
CA THR A 373 -11.03 -13.36 -12.42
C THR A 373 -11.72 -14.65 -12.85
N TRP A 374 -11.04 -15.52 -13.60
CA TRP A 374 -11.59 -16.84 -13.93
C TRP A 374 -11.50 -17.83 -12.78
N ALA A 375 -10.52 -17.67 -11.90
CA ALA A 375 -10.35 -18.55 -10.76
C ALA A 375 -11.53 -18.46 -9.78
N THR A 376 -12.16 -17.28 -9.67
CA THR A 376 -13.31 -17.08 -8.79
C THR A 376 -14.55 -17.89 -9.19
N TRP A 377 -14.64 -18.39 -10.42
CA TRP A 377 -15.80 -19.17 -10.88
C TRP A 377 -16.04 -20.45 -10.08
N ILE A 378 -14.97 -21.16 -9.70
CA ILE A 378 -15.09 -22.36 -8.88
C ILE A 378 -15.29 -22.01 -7.40
N GLU A 379 -14.68 -20.93 -6.91
CA GLU A 379 -14.87 -20.40 -5.55
C GLU A 379 -16.35 -20.06 -5.30
N TRP A 380 -16.94 -19.25 -6.17
CA TRP A 380 -18.37 -18.91 -6.10
C TRP A 380 -19.27 -20.09 -6.50
N GLY A 381 -18.77 -21.03 -7.32
CA GLY A 381 -19.42 -22.32 -7.51
C GLY A 381 -19.61 -23.08 -6.19
N ASN A 382 -18.61 -23.05 -5.31
CA ASN A 382 -18.66 -23.68 -3.99
C ASN A 382 -19.61 -22.94 -3.02
N VAL A 383 -19.65 -21.60 -3.10
CA VAL A 383 -20.64 -20.80 -2.36
C VAL A 383 -22.06 -21.12 -2.84
N ARG A 384 -22.31 -21.18 -4.15
CA ARG A 384 -23.60 -21.57 -4.74
C ARG A 384 -24.02 -22.98 -4.34
N PHE A 385 -23.08 -23.92 -4.26
CA PHE A 385 -23.34 -25.27 -3.76
C PHE A 385 -23.79 -25.25 -2.29
N SER A 386 -23.08 -24.50 -1.44
CA SER A 386 -23.42 -24.37 -0.02
C SER A 386 -24.79 -23.74 0.17
N LYS A 387 -25.12 -22.68 -0.59
CA LYS A 387 -26.45 -22.04 -0.61
C LYS A 387 -27.56 -23.00 -1.01
N GLN A 388 -27.39 -23.68 -2.15
CA GLN A 388 -28.36 -24.65 -2.64
C GLN A 388 -28.54 -25.82 -1.66
N TYR A 389 -27.47 -26.25 -0.97
CA TYR A 389 -27.56 -27.26 0.08
C TYR A 389 -28.34 -26.74 1.29
N ALA A 390 -27.97 -25.57 1.81
CA ALA A 390 -28.62 -24.94 2.94
C ALA A 390 -30.11 -24.67 2.69
N GLU A 391 -30.48 -24.18 1.50
CA GLU A 391 -31.88 -24.00 1.06
C GLU A 391 -32.63 -25.33 1.05
N PHE A 392 -32.05 -26.36 0.44
CA PHE A 392 -32.72 -27.66 0.25
C PHE A 392 -33.00 -28.39 1.56
N ILE A 393 -32.05 -28.40 2.49
CA ILE A 393 -32.20 -29.18 3.73
C ILE A 393 -33.11 -28.52 4.78
N GLN A 394 -33.67 -27.33 4.51
CA GLN A 394 -34.65 -26.70 5.41
C GLN A 394 -35.93 -27.52 5.53
N ASP A 395 -36.31 -28.20 4.46
CA ASP A 395 -37.56 -28.92 4.32
C ASP A 395 -37.39 -30.32 3.71
N HIS A 396 -36.18 -30.67 3.25
CA HIS A 396 -35.87 -32.00 2.72
C HIS A 396 -34.79 -32.71 3.51
N HIS A 397 -34.80 -34.04 3.46
CA HIS A 397 -33.70 -34.83 4.01
C HIS A 397 -32.43 -34.68 3.15
N SER A 398 -31.26 -34.60 3.79
CA SER A 398 -29.96 -34.45 3.12
C SER A 398 -29.65 -35.57 2.12
N TYR A 399 -30.15 -36.79 2.33
CA TYR A 399 -29.95 -37.90 1.39
C TYR A 399 -30.65 -37.73 0.03
N ALA A 400 -31.60 -36.79 -0.09
CA ALA A 400 -32.29 -36.50 -1.34
C ALA A 400 -31.52 -35.51 -2.23
N PHE A 401 -30.50 -34.83 -1.67
CA PHE A 401 -29.71 -33.81 -2.36
C PHE A 401 -28.86 -34.38 -3.50
N ASP A 402 -28.70 -33.64 -4.60
CA ASP A 402 -27.97 -34.09 -5.79
C ASP A 402 -26.45 -33.81 -5.72
N TYR A 403 -25.75 -34.53 -4.82
CA TYR A 403 -24.29 -34.40 -4.67
C TYR A 403 -23.52 -34.69 -5.97
N VAL A 404 -23.98 -35.62 -6.81
CA VAL A 404 -23.30 -35.99 -8.06
C VAL A 404 -23.46 -34.88 -9.10
N GLY A 405 -24.64 -34.27 -9.21
CA GLY A 405 -24.87 -33.09 -10.05
C GLY A 405 -23.94 -31.94 -9.65
N HIS A 406 -23.87 -31.61 -8.36
CA HIS A 406 -23.00 -30.54 -7.85
C HIS A 406 -21.53 -30.80 -8.08
N MET A 407 -21.08 -32.05 -7.92
CA MET A 407 -19.72 -32.46 -8.28
C MET A 407 -19.43 -32.20 -9.77
N ARG A 408 -20.34 -32.58 -10.68
CA ARG A 408 -20.20 -32.33 -12.12
C ARG A 408 -20.13 -30.83 -12.44
N GLN A 409 -20.90 -30.00 -11.74
CA GLN A 409 -20.84 -28.54 -11.92
C GLN A 409 -19.46 -27.98 -11.54
N HIS A 410 -18.85 -28.45 -10.45
CA HIS A 410 -17.50 -28.02 -10.06
C HIS A 410 -16.42 -28.43 -11.08
N TRP A 411 -16.49 -29.65 -11.60
CA TRP A 411 -15.62 -30.07 -12.69
C TRP A 411 -15.80 -29.21 -13.94
N ARG A 412 -17.04 -28.78 -14.23
CA ARG A 412 -17.32 -27.85 -15.33
C ARG A 412 -16.74 -26.46 -15.06
N HIS A 413 -16.90 -25.89 -13.87
CA HIS A 413 -16.29 -24.61 -13.51
C HIS A 413 -14.76 -24.66 -13.67
N PHE A 414 -14.13 -25.73 -13.16
CA PHE A 414 -12.68 -25.93 -13.30
C PHE A 414 -12.24 -26.05 -14.76
N TYR A 415 -12.98 -26.82 -15.57
CA TYR A 415 -12.71 -26.94 -17.00
C TYR A 415 -12.80 -25.58 -17.72
N GLN A 416 -13.81 -24.76 -17.40
CA GLN A 416 -13.95 -23.43 -18.01
C GLN A 416 -12.84 -22.48 -17.57
N PHE A 417 -12.46 -22.50 -16.29
CA PHE A 417 -11.28 -21.78 -15.80
C PHE A 417 -10.03 -22.13 -16.60
N LEU A 418 -9.73 -23.42 -16.80
CA LEU A 418 -8.58 -23.86 -17.59
C LEU A 418 -8.70 -23.43 -19.05
N LYS A 419 -9.88 -23.61 -19.66
CA LYS A 419 -10.12 -23.29 -21.07
C LYS A 419 -9.90 -21.81 -21.34
N GLU A 420 -10.49 -20.92 -20.55
CA GLU A 420 -10.35 -19.48 -20.75
C GLU A 420 -8.94 -19.01 -20.38
N SER A 421 -8.30 -19.60 -19.36
CA SER A 421 -6.89 -19.35 -19.03
C SER A 421 -5.91 -19.70 -20.14
N ILE A 422 -6.17 -20.79 -20.88
CA ILE A 422 -5.31 -21.23 -21.99
C ILE A 422 -5.57 -20.43 -23.26
N ASN A 423 -6.81 -19.97 -23.47
CA ASN A 423 -7.16 -19.14 -24.62
C ASN A 423 -6.67 -17.70 -24.49
N ASP A 424 -6.18 -17.32 -23.31
CA ASP A 424 -5.51 -16.05 -23.10
C ASP A 424 -4.09 -16.07 -23.68
N ASN A 425 -3.85 -15.24 -24.70
CA ASN A 425 -2.55 -15.15 -25.35
C ASN A 425 -1.44 -14.64 -24.41
N ASP A 426 -1.82 -14.00 -23.29
CA ASP A 426 -0.87 -13.43 -22.33
C ASP A 426 -0.47 -14.41 -21.21
N VAL A 427 -1.12 -15.57 -21.10
CA VAL A 427 -0.86 -16.56 -20.04
C VAL A 427 -0.13 -17.79 -20.60
N LYS A 428 1.13 -17.99 -20.18
CA LYS A 428 1.86 -19.22 -20.51
C LYS A 428 1.33 -20.37 -19.66
N LEU A 429 1.20 -21.55 -20.26
CA LEU A 429 0.75 -22.77 -19.55
C LEU A 429 1.57 -23.07 -18.28
N LYS A 430 2.89 -22.88 -18.33
CA LYS A 430 3.75 -23.07 -17.16
C LYS A 430 3.36 -22.11 -16.02
N ASP A 431 3.15 -20.85 -16.34
CA ASP A 431 2.82 -19.82 -15.34
C ASP A 431 1.43 -20.07 -14.74
N LEU A 432 0.49 -20.58 -15.55
CA LEU A 432 -0.82 -21.06 -15.07
C LEU A 432 -0.68 -22.23 -14.10
N LEU A 433 0.06 -23.29 -14.46
CA LEU A 433 0.19 -24.51 -13.65
C LEU A 433 0.86 -24.27 -12.29
N PHE A 434 1.74 -23.28 -12.19
CA PHE A 434 2.44 -22.91 -10.96
C PHE A 434 1.88 -21.63 -10.32
N SER A 435 0.69 -21.17 -10.71
CA SER A 435 0.03 -20.04 -10.09
C SER A 435 -0.70 -20.42 -8.79
N ASP A 436 -0.80 -19.47 -7.85
CA ASP A 436 -1.56 -19.65 -6.60
C ASP A 436 -3.04 -19.95 -6.87
N ASN A 437 -3.61 -19.31 -7.90
CA ASN A 437 -4.98 -19.54 -8.37
C ASN A 437 -5.21 -21.01 -8.79
N MET A 438 -4.25 -21.64 -9.48
CA MET A 438 -4.36 -23.05 -9.83
C MET A 438 -4.34 -23.94 -8.59
N ALA A 439 -3.43 -23.67 -7.65
CA ALA A 439 -3.33 -24.45 -6.42
C ALA A 439 -4.62 -24.38 -5.59
N MET A 440 -5.18 -23.18 -5.41
CA MET A 440 -6.45 -22.97 -4.72
C MET A 440 -7.61 -23.67 -5.44
N ASN A 441 -7.74 -23.49 -6.76
CA ASN A 441 -8.81 -24.12 -7.53
C ASN A 441 -8.75 -25.65 -7.53
N LEU A 442 -7.54 -26.21 -7.59
CA LEU A 442 -7.35 -27.66 -7.48
C LEU A 442 -7.72 -28.15 -6.08
N PHE A 443 -7.37 -27.39 -5.04
CA PHE A 443 -7.77 -27.69 -3.67
C PHE A 443 -9.30 -27.67 -3.51
N ILE A 444 -9.99 -26.64 -4.01
CA ILE A 444 -11.46 -26.56 -3.98
C ILE A 444 -12.06 -27.73 -4.76
N LEU A 445 -11.58 -28.00 -5.98
CA LEU A 445 -12.09 -29.12 -6.78
C LEU A 445 -11.91 -30.47 -6.07
N ALA A 446 -10.72 -30.72 -5.51
CA ALA A 446 -10.42 -31.98 -4.85
C ALA A 446 -11.27 -32.16 -3.57
N THR A 447 -11.35 -31.13 -2.74
CA THR A 447 -12.14 -31.17 -1.50
C THR A 447 -13.62 -31.32 -1.78
N THR A 448 -14.19 -30.56 -2.73
CA THR A 448 -15.59 -30.71 -3.13
C THR A 448 -15.87 -32.07 -3.76
N THR A 449 -14.95 -32.62 -4.56
CA THR A 449 -15.08 -33.97 -5.14
C THR A 449 -15.12 -35.03 -4.04
N ILE A 450 -14.22 -34.95 -3.06
CA ILE A 450 -14.19 -35.87 -1.91
C ILE A 450 -15.47 -35.74 -1.10
N GLN A 451 -15.88 -34.51 -0.77
CA GLN A 451 -17.10 -34.24 0.00
C GLN A 451 -18.33 -34.79 -0.70
N CYS A 452 -18.55 -34.45 -1.97
CA CYS A 452 -19.71 -34.94 -2.72
C CYS A 452 -19.70 -36.46 -2.87
N SER A 453 -18.53 -37.06 -3.12
CA SER A 453 -18.40 -38.52 -3.25
C SER A 453 -18.73 -39.22 -1.94
N LEU A 454 -18.18 -38.73 -0.82
CA LEU A 454 -18.45 -39.32 0.50
C LEU A 454 -19.92 -39.14 0.87
N SER A 455 -20.48 -37.94 0.71
CA SER A 455 -21.90 -37.67 0.98
C SER A 455 -22.83 -38.51 0.12
N ALA A 456 -22.53 -38.70 -1.17
CA ALA A 456 -23.31 -39.57 -2.04
C ALA A 456 -23.26 -41.05 -1.56
N LEU A 457 -22.09 -41.53 -1.17
CA LEU A 457 -21.89 -42.91 -0.70
C LEU A 457 -22.57 -43.16 0.65
N THR A 458 -22.41 -42.26 1.62
CA THR A 458 -22.98 -42.43 2.97
C THR A 458 -24.49 -42.30 2.97
N ASN A 459 -25.06 -41.47 2.07
CA ASN A 459 -26.51 -41.29 1.96
C ASN A 459 -27.19 -42.33 1.05
N LEU A 460 -26.44 -43.10 0.26
CA LEU A 460 -27.00 -44.07 -0.68
C LEU A 460 -27.94 -45.10 -0.03
N PRO A 461 -27.61 -45.72 1.13
CA PRO A 461 -28.53 -46.66 1.78
C PRO A 461 -29.86 -46.00 2.17
N SER A 462 -29.81 -44.81 2.78
CA SER A 462 -30.99 -44.04 3.18
C SER A 462 -31.85 -43.65 1.97
N ALA A 463 -31.21 -43.20 0.89
CA ALA A 463 -31.90 -42.90 -0.36
C ALA A 463 -32.56 -44.13 -0.99
N CYS A 464 -31.89 -45.30 -1.00
CA CYS A 464 -32.47 -46.56 -1.49
C CYS A 464 -33.67 -47.01 -0.67
N ILE A 465 -33.58 -46.94 0.67
CA ILE A 465 -34.70 -47.28 1.57
C ILE A 465 -35.87 -46.32 1.36
N ALA A 466 -35.60 -45.01 1.27
CA ALA A 466 -36.62 -44.00 1.04
C ALA A 466 -37.32 -44.20 -0.32
N ARG A 467 -36.54 -44.45 -1.39
CA ARG A 467 -37.09 -44.79 -2.72
C ARG A 467 -37.97 -46.03 -2.70
N TRP A 468 -37.55 -47.07 -1.99
CA TRP A 468 -38.33 -48.31 -1.88
C TRP A 468 -39.63 -48.09 -1.10
N LYS A 469 -39.60 -47.30 -0.01
CA LYS A 469 -40.78 -47.04 0.83
C LYS A 469 -41.76 -46.02 0.25
N HIS A 470 -41.25 -44.98 -0.38
CA HIS A 470 -42.03 -43.80 -0.77
C HIS A 470 -42.14 -43.60 -2.28
N GLY A 471 -41.58 -44.51 -3.10
CA GLY A 471 -41.73 -44.46 -4.55
C GLY A 471 -41.21 -43.15 -5.14
N SER A 472 -42.02 -42.47 -5.96
CA SER A 472 -41.68 -41.16 -6.55
C SER A 472 -41.65 -40.01 -5.53
N GLU A 473 -42.25 -40.17 -4.34
CA GLU A 473 -42.34 -39.12 -3.33
C GLU A 473 -41.13 -39.11 -2.37
N TRP A 474 -40.13 -39.97 -2.58
CA TRP A 474 -38.96 -40.05 -1.69
C TRP A 474 -38.13 -38.76 -1.58
N ARG A 475 -38.39 -37.77 -2.46
CA ARG A 475 -37.77 -36.44 -2.45
C ARG A 475 -38.72 -35.32 -2.03
N THR A 476 -39.89 -35.59 -1.46
CA THR A 476 -40.82 -34.53 -1.03
C THR A 476 -40.45 -33.98 0.35
N VAL A 477 -41.07 -32.85 0.71
CA VAL A 477 -40.95 -32.20 2.02
C VAL A 477 -41.15 -33.20 3.15
N ALA A 478 -40.27 -33.16 4.14
CA ALA A 478 -40.16 -34.15 5.19
C ALA A 478 -40.40 -33.62 6.60
N ASN A 479 -40.79 -34.52 7.50
CA ASN A 479 -40.77 -34.25 8.94
C ASN A 479 -39.34 -34.43 9.46
N LEU A 480 -38.61 -33.32 9.57
CA LEU A 480 -37.23 -33.30 10.05
C LEU A 480 -37.13 -33.63 11.55
N THR A 481 -36.05 -34.31 11.94
CA THR A 481 -35.63 -34.47 13.33
C THR A 481 -35.07 -33.18 13.92
N ALA A 482 -34.91 -33.11 15.23
CA ALA A 482 -34.26 -31.98 15.90
C ALA A 482 -32.81 -31.77 15.42
N LEU A 483 -32.08 -32.85 15.16
CA LEU A 483 -30.73 -32.79 14.61
C LEU A 483 -30.73 -32.23 13.18
N GLU A 484 -31.61 -32.72 12.30
CA GLU A 484 -31.70 -32.22 10.92
C GLU A 484 -32.10 -30.74 10.87
N ARG A 485 -33.00 -30.29 11.75
CA ARG A 485 -33.31 -28.86 11.90
C ARG A 485 -32.11 -28.04 12.38
N PHE A 486 -31.33 -28.58 13.30
CA PHE A 486 -30.08 -27.93 13.74
C PHE A 486 -29.09 -27.82 12.58
N ASP A 487 -28.88 -28.91 11.85
CA ASP A 487 -27.97 -28.93 10.69
C ASP A 487 -28.42 -27.95 9.61
N ALA A 488 -29.73 -27.89 9.32
CA ALA A 488 -30.30 -26.93 8.38
C ALA A 488 -30.06 -25.48 8.80
N GLN A 489 -30.23 -25.15 10.08
CA GLN A 489 -29.95 -23.81 10.60
C GLN A 489 -28.44 -23.50 10.56
N ASN A 490 -27.59 -24.47 10.92
CA ASN A 490 -26.14 -24.30 10.88
C ASN A 490 -25.62 -24.11 9.44
N GLU A 491 -26.13 -24.87 8.47
CA GLU A 491 -25.73 -24.72 7.07
C GLU A 491 -26.23 -23.40 6.47
N LYS A 492 -27.40 -22.90 6.91
CA LYS A 492 -27.83 -21.54 6.57
C LYS A 492 -26.87 -20.48 7.12
N GLU A 493 -26.51 -20.59 8.39
CA GLU A 493 -25.52 -19.69 9.01
C GLU A 493 -24.14 -19.78 8.35
N TYR A 494 -23.69 -20.99 8.00
CA TYR A 494 -22.45 -21.21 7.27
C TYR A 494 -22.50 -20.59 5.86
N SER A 495 -23.60 -20.80 5.14
CA SER A 495 -23.84 -20.25 3.81
C SER A 495 -23.83 -18.72 3.81
N ASP A 496 -24.52 -18.11 4.78
CA ASP A 496 -24.51 -16.65 4.96
C ASP A 496 -23.09 -16.18 5.31
N PHE A 497 -22.38 -16.92 6.17
CA PHE A 497 -21.02 -16.58 6.60
C PHE A 497 -20.01 -16.53 5.44
N ILE A 498 -20.08 -17.49 4.50
CA ILE A 498 -19.11 -17.58 3.41
C ILE A 498 -19.34 -16.59 2.26
N ASP A 499 -20.42 -15.81 2.30
CA ASP A 499 -20.63 -14.70 1.34
C ASP A 499 -19.68 -13.52 1.61
N HIS A 500 -19.17 -13.41 2.83
CA HIS A 500 -18.36 -12.26 3.27
C HIS A 500 -17.08 -12.66 4.01
N THR A 501 -16.97 -13.90 4.51
CA THR A 501 -15.80 -14.37 5.26
C THR A 501 -15.31 -15.72 4.74
N PRO A 502 -13.99 -15.92 4.54
CA PRO A 502 -13.47 -17.21 4.11
C PRO A 502 -13.85 -18.37 5.04
N PHE A 503 -14.19 -19.52 4.47
CA PHE A 503 -14.73 -20.69 5.20
C PHE A 503 -13.84 -21.18 6.35
N TYR A 504 -12.52 -20.96 6.28
CA TYR A 504 -11.56 -21.40 7.29
C TYR A 504 -11.63 -20.60 8.60
N MET A 505 -12.41 -19.51 8.61
CA MET A 505 -12.69 -18.71 9.80
C MET A 505 -13.95 -19.15 10.55
N TYR A 506 -14.73 -20.09 10.02
CA TYR A 506 -15.98 -20.55 10.63
C TYR A 506 -15.73 -21.37 11.92
N ASP A 507 -16.56 -21.18 12.95
CA ASP A 507 -16.41 -21.85 14.25
C ASP A 507 -16.99 -23.27 14.26
N TYR A 508 -16.34 -24.18 13.52
CA TYR A 508 -16.76 -25.59 13.43
C TYR A 508 -16.84 -26.28 14.80
N ILE A 509 -15.92 -25.97 15.72
CA ILE A 509 -15.84 -26.65 17.02
C ILE A 509 -16.92 -26.14 17.99
N GLY A 510 -17.18 -24.83 18.01
CA GLY A 510 -18.29 -24.28 18.79
C GLY A 510 -19.64 -24.82 18.34
N LYS A 511 -19.87 -24.95 17.02
CA LYS A 511 -21.11 -25.52 16.46
C LYS A 511 -21.30 -27.00 16.83
N MET A 512 -20.22 -27.79 16.82
CA MET A 512 -20.27 -29.18 17.30
C MET A 512 -20.78 -29.28 18.74
N LYS A 513 -20.37 -28.38 19.64
CA LYS A 513 -20.84 -28.37 21.04
C LYS A 513 -22.33 -28.05 21.14
N SER A 514 -22.81 -27.08 20.35
CA SER A 514 -24.22 -26.72 20.26
C SER A 514 -25.08 -27.86 19.69
N MET A 515 -24.57 -28.60 18.70
CA MET A 515 -25.24 -29.77 18.12
C MET A 515 -25.50 -30.85 19.16
N TRP A 516 -24.49 -31.25 19.94
CA TRP A 516 -24.66 -32.27 20.99
C TRP A 516 -25.64 -31.83 22.08
N SER A 517 -25.67 -30.54 22.42
CA SER A 517 -26.69 -29.97 23.29
C SER A 517 -28.10 -30.10 22.70
N CYS A 518 -28.25 -29.83 21.40
CA CYS A 518 -29.52 -29.98 20.68
C CYS A 518 -30.04 -31.43 20.71
N VAL A 519 -29.18 -32.41 20.40
CA VAL A 519 -29.55 -33.85 20.39
C VAL A 519 -30.10 -34.31 21.74
N TRP A 520 -29.43 -33.95 22.84
CA TRP A 520 -29.85 -34.43 24.16
C TRP A 520 -31.04 -33.68 24.76
N ASN A 521 -31.19 -32.39 24.44
CA ASN A 521 -32.30 -31.58 24.88
C ASN A 521 -33.54 -31.65 23.97
N ALA A 522 -33.48 -32.39 22.86
CA ALA A 522 -34.61 -32.55 21.94
C ALA A 522 -35.86 -33.14 22.65
N PRO A 523 -37.09 -32.74 22.27
CA PRO A 523 -38.32 -33.29 22.85
C PRO A 523 -38.66 -34.71 22.34
N GLU A 524 -37.81 -35.28 21.48
CA GLU A 524 -38.04 -36.57 20.82
C GLU A 524 -37.89 -37.77 21.76
N SER A 525 -38.40 -38.93 21.34
CA SER A 525 -38.30 -40.18 22.11
C SER A 525 -36.85 -40.64 22.26
N LEU A 526 -36.55 -41.44 23.31
CA LEU A 526 -35.20 -41.95 23.57
C LEU A 526 -34.60 -42.71 22.37
N GLY A 527 -35.42 -43.51 21.67
CA GLY A 527 -34.96 -44.23 20.46
C GLY A 527 -34.55 -43.27 19.33
N THR A 528 -35.29 -42.19 19.13
CA THR A 528 -34.96 -41.15 18.15
C THR A 528 -33.69 -40.41 18.55
N LYS A 529 -33.54 -40.06 19.84
CA LYS A 529 -32.31 -39.44 20.36
C LYS A 529 -31.07 -40.31 20.15
N LEU A 530 -31.18 -41.63 20.36
CA LEU A 530 -30.07 -42.55 20.13
C LEU A 530 -29.71 -42.66 18.64
N ALA A 531 -30.70 -42.66 17.74
CA ALA A 531 -30.46 -42.61 16.30
C ALA A 531 -29.83 -41.28 15.84
N SER A 532 -30.32 -40.16 16.39
CA SER A 532 -29.73 -38.82 16.17
C SER A 532 -28.31 -38.75 16.72
N ALA A 533 -28.03 -39.34 17.88
CA ALA A 533 -26.67 -39.38 18.44
C ALA A 533 -25.69 -40.14 17.57
N PHE A 534 -26.10 -41.27 16.97
CA PHE A 534 -25.28 -41.99 16.00
C PHE A 534 -24.98 -41.12 14.77
N SER A 535 -25.99 -40.42 14.25
CA SER A 535 -25.83 -39.51 13.11
C SER A 535 -24.94 -38.31 13.46
N ALA A 536 -25.07 -37.77 14.68
CA ALA A 536 -24.27 -36.67 15.21
C ALA A 536 -22.77 -37.01 15.33
N VAL A 537 -22.39 -38.29 15.48
CA VAL A 537 -20.98 -38.70 15.38
C VAL A 537 -20.44 -38.42 13.97
N GLY A 538 -21.21 -38.76 12.93
CA GLY A 538 -20.86 -38.46 11.54
C GLY A 538 -20.69 -36.96 11.29
N VAL A 539 -21.62 -36.14 11.76
CA VAL A 539 -21.56 -34.67 11.67
C VAL A 539 -20.34 -34.11 12.44
N SER A 540 -20.06 -34.64 13.64
CA SER A 540 -18.88 -34.26 14.45
C SER A 540 -17.56 -34.52 13.70
N LEU A 541 -17.44 -35.69 13.05
CA LEU A 541 -16.26 -36.01 12.23
C LEU A 541 -16.12 -35.04 11.06
N GLY A 542 -17.23 -34.63 10.44
CA GLY A 542 -17.26 -33.59 9.41
C GLY A 542 -16.73 -32.25 9.91
N PHE A 543 -17.19 -31.78 11.07
CA PHE A 543 -16.69 -30.55 11.70
C PHE A 543 -15.21 -30.62 12.05
N ILE A 544 -14.75 -31.73 12.60
CA ILE A 544 -13.33 -31.93 12.93
C ILE A 544 -12.47 -31.92 11.67
N ALA A 545 -12.89 -32.62 10.61
CA ALA A 545 -12.17 -32.62 9.34
C ALA A 545 -12.07 -31.21 8.74
N LYS A 546 -13.18 -30.46 8.70
CA LYS A 546 -13.19 -29.06 8.25
C LYS A 546 -12.27 -28.18 9.10
N ALA A 547 -12.27 -28.34 10.43
CA ALA A 547 -11.39 -27.60 11.33
C ALA A 547 -9.90 -27.90 11.08
N ILE A 548 -9.54 -29.18 10.90
CA ILE A 548 -8.16 -29.61 10.62
C ILE A 548 -7.67 -29.06 9.28
N ILE A 549 -8.52 -29.08 8.23
CA ILE A 549 -8.20 -28.52 6.91
C ILE A 549 -8.09 -27.00 6.99
N SER A 550 -8.97 -26.34 7.76
CA SER A 550 -9.02 -24.89 7.89
C SER A 550 -7.83 -24.31 8.65
N ALA A 551 -7.30 -25.03 9.65
CA ALA A 551 -6.20 -24.54 10.50
C ALA A 551 -4.93 -24.10 9.72
N PRO A 552 -4.34 -24.92 8.83
CA PRO A 552 -3.16 -24.50 8.07
C PRO A 552 -3.47 -23.39 7.07
N ILE A 553 -4.66 -23.39 6.45
CA ILE A 553 -5.10 -22.34 5.52
C ILE A 553 -5.23 -21.01 6.27
N LYS A 554 -5.90 -21.03 7.43
CA LYS A 554 -6.01 -19.89 8.32
C LYS A 554 -4.63 -19.37 8.72
N ALA A 555 -3.71 -20.25 9.13
CA ALA A 555 -2.35 -19.85 9.49
C ALA A 555 -1.59 -19.22 8.31
N PHE A 556 -1.75 -19.76 7.10
CA PHE A 556 -1.12 -19.23 5.90
C PHE A 556 -1.65 -17.84 5.51
N TYR A 557 -2.97 -17.69 5.40
CA TYR A 557 -3.62 -16.45 4.96
C TYR A 557 -3.71 -15.37 6.06
N THR A 558 -3.46 -15.71 7.33
CA THR A 558 -3.31 -14.71 8.40
C THR A 558 -1.86 -14.27 8.61
N ALA A 559 -0.89 -14.91 7.96
CA ALA A 559 0.50 -14.50 8.00
C ALA A 559 0.72 -13.19 7.24
N GLU A 560 1.62 -12.36 7.77
CA GLU A 560 2.02 -11.09 7.14
C GLU A 560 2.55 -11.33 5.73
N GLY A 561 2.00 -10.61 4.74
CA GLY A 561 2.36 -10.73 3.32
C GLY A 561 1.55 -11.75 2.51
N ASN A 562 0.72 -12.59 3.15
CA ASN A 562 -0.15 -13.56 2.49
C ASN A 562 -1.65 -13.26 2.67
N GLN A 563 -1.98 -12.14 3.32
CA GLN A 563 -3.37 -11.70 3.42
C GLN A 563 -3.88 -11.34 2.04
N GLU A 564 -5.00 -11.94 1.64
CA GLU A 564 -5.70 -11.47 0.46
C GLU A 564 -6.13 -10.02 0.67
N PRO A 565 -5.96 -9.15 -0.33
CA PRO A 565 -6.42 -7.78 -0.19
C PRO A 565 -7.94 -7.77 -0.07
N ASP A 566 -8.47 -7.10 0.96
CA ASP A 566 -9.92 -6.93 1.18
C ASP A 566 -10.55 -5.90 0.23
N THR A 567 -9.71 -5.21 -0.55
CA THR A 567 -10.14 -4.17 -1.48
C THR A 567 -9.54 -4.39 -2.87
N ILE A 568 -10.23 -3.87 -3.88
CA ILE A 568 -9.75 -3.79 -5.26
C ILE A 568 -9.67 -2.33 -5.70
N LYS A 569 -8.72 -2.02 -6.59
CA LYS A 569 -8.57 -0.68 -7.16
C LYS A 569 -9.37 -0.55 -8.43
N ILE A 570 -10.09 0.55 -8.57
CA ILE A 570 -10.95 0.87 -9.70
C ILE A 570 -10.59 2.25 -10.22
N LEU A 571 -10.50 2.36 -11.54
CA LEU A 571 -10.40 3.63 -12.23
C LEU A 571 -11.79 4.05 -12.72
N ILE A 572 -12.24 5.24 -12.33
CA ILE A 572 -13.53 5.79 -12.72
C ILE A 572 -13.38 7.18 -13.34
N ALA A 573 -14.30 7.55 -14.23
CA ALA A 573 -14.59 8.92 -14.60
C ALA A 573 -15.81 9.39 -13.82
N ASP A 574 -15.65 10.45 -13.02
CA ASP A 574 -16.68 10.96 -12.10
C ASP A 574 -16.80 12.49 -12.20
N PRO A 575 -17.30 13.02 -13.34
CA PRO A 575 -17.31 14.45 -13.60
C PRO A 575 -18.21 15.26 -12.65
N ASN A 576 -19.21 14.61 -12.03
CA ASN A 576 -20.19 15.24 -11.15
C ASN A 576 -20.03 14.86 -9.67
N ASN A 577 -18.93 14.20 -9.29
CA ASN A 577 -18.69 13.73 -7.92
C ASN A 577 -19.81 12.83 -7.36
N GLU A 578 -20.41 11.99 -8.20
CA GLU A 578 -21.47 11.05 -7.79
C GLU A 578 -20.94 9.95 -6.87
N LEU A 579 -19.62 9.71 -6.85
CA LEU A 579 -19.00 8.74 -5.94
C LEU A 579 -19.28 9.05 -4.47
N ASP A 580 -19.42 10.32 -4.08
CA ASP A 580 -19.69 10.72 -2.69
C ASP A 580 -21.08 10.26 -2.24
N ILE A 581 -22.06 10.31 -3.15
CA ILE A 581 -23.43 9.83 -2.93
C ILE A 581 -23.42 8.31 -2.75
N ILE A 582 -22.68 7.61 -3.61
CA ILE A 582 -22.51 6.15 -3.56
C ILE A 582 -21.82 5.73 -2.26
N THR A 583 -20.79 6.47 -1.84
CA THR A 583 -20.06 6.22 -0.59
C THR A 583 -20.98 6.40 0.61
N ALA A 584 -21.74 7.49 0.66
CA ALA A 584 -22.71 7.73 1.74
C ALA A 584 -23.82 6.66 1.78
N ARG A 585 -24.24 6.16 0.61
CA ARG A 585 -25.20 5.05 0.53
C ARG A 585 -24.62 3.75 1.06
N TRP A 586 -23.41 3.40 0.63
CA TRP A 586 -22.70 2.21 1.11
C TRP A 586 -22.56 2.22 2.63
N GLU A 587 -22.11 3.33 3.22
CA GLU A 587 -21.94 3.44 4.68
C GLU A 587 -23.25 3.28 5.46
N ARG A 588 -24.39 3.66 4.86
CA ARG A 588 -25.72 3.51 5.48
C ARG A 588 -26.30 2.10 5.34
N GLU A 589 -26.01 1.42 4.22
CA GLU A 589 -26.67 0.16 3.84
C GLU A 589 -25.80 -1.08 4.12
N LYS A 590 -24.51 -0.93 4.43
CA LYS A 590 -23.62 -2.05 4.74
C LYS A 590 -24.02 -2.78 6.03
N ASP A 591 -23.89 -4.10 6.05
CA ASP A 591 -24.07 -4.89 7.28
C ASP A 591 -22.86 -4.68 8.21
N GLU A 592 -23.06 -3.90 9.28
CA GLU A 592 -22.01 -3.59 10.26
C GLU A 592 -21.41 -4.85 10.92
N ARG A 593 -22.13 -5.98 10.96
CA ARG A 593 -21.62 -7.23 11.54
C ARG A 593 -20.43 -7.78 10.79
N TYR A 594 -20.35 -7.52 9.49
CA TYR A 594 -19.34 -8.10 8.59
C TYR A 594 -18.49 -7.05 7.89
N HIS A 595 -18.98 -5.83 7.70
CA HIS A 595 -18.40 -4.82 6.82
C HIS A 595 -18.03 -3.51 7.53
N GLN A 596 -17.92 -3.50 8.86
CA GLN A 596 -17.63 -2.30 9.65
C GLN A 596 -16.38 -1.54 9.15
N ASN A 597 -15.30 -2.27 8.85
CA ASN A 597 -14.02 -1.70 8.43
C ASN A 597 -13.89 -1.54 6.91
N GLN A 598 -14.92 -1.88 6.14
CA GLN A 598 -14.90 -1.78 4.69
C GLN A 598 -15.48 -0.43 4.25
N THR A 599 -14.63 0.38 3.63
CA THR A 599 -14.95 1.73 3.15
C THR A 599 -14.53 1.90 1.69
N ILE A 600 -15.19 2.82 1.00
CA ILE A 600 -14.76 3.29 -0.32
C ILE A 600 -13.79 4.46 -0.11
N GLN A 601 -12.58 4.36 -0.66
CA GLN A 601 -11.54 5.38 -0.48
C GLN A 601 -11.05 5.91 -1.83
N VAL A 602 -11.08 7.22 -2.02
CA VAL A 602 -10.40 7.87 -3.14
C VAL A 602 -8.90 7.91 -2.82
N ILE A 603 -8.10 7.24 -3.66
CA ILE A 603 -6.63 7.22 -3.56
C ILE A 603 -6.06 8.45 -4.26
N HIS A 604 -6.60 8.77 -5.43
CA HIS A 604 -6.17 9.91 -6.22
C HIS A 604 -7.33 10.47 -7.02
N GLN A 605 -7.37 11.80 -7.18
CA GLN A 605 -8.30 12.50 -8.05
C GLN A 605 -7.52 13.45 -8.95
N THR A 606 -7.81 13.37 -10.24
CA THR A 606 -7.27 14.25 -11.27
C THR A 606 -8.17 15.47 -11.46
N PRO A 607 -7.61 16.62 -11.87
CA PRO A 607 -8.39 17.82 -12.20
C PRO A 607 -9.50 17.61 -13.25
N ASP A 608 -9.33 16.66 -14.18
CA ASP A 608 -10.31 16.35 -15.23
C ASP A 608 -11.42 15.38 -14.77
N GLY A 609 -11.46 15.04 -13.47
CA GLY A 609 -12.57 14.29 -12.86
C GLY A 609 -12.38 12.77 -12.85
N HIS A 610 -11.20 12.24 -13.20
CA HIS A 610 -10.90 10.82 -13.04
C HIS A 610 -10.41 10.52 -11.62
N LYS A 611 -10.84 9.39 -11.08
CA LYS A 611 -10.49 8.95 -9.72
C LYS A 611 -9.95 7.53 -9.74
N LEU A 612 -8.87 7.29 -9.00
CA LEU A 612 -8.45 5.96 -8.58
C LEU A 612 -9.05 5.69 -7.21
N VAL A 613 -9.85 4.63 -7.11
CA VAL A 613 -10.68 4.33 -5.94
C VAL A 613 -10.35 2.95 -5.42
N SER A 614 -10.25 2.80 -4.11
CA SER A 614 -10.22 1.52 -3.42
C SER A 614 -11.64 1.14 -3.03
N MET A 615 -12.10 -0.05 -3.41
CA MET A 615 -13.44 -0.55 -3.08
C MET A 615 -13.38 -1.93 -2.41
N PRO A 616 -14.31 -2.23 -1.48
CA PRO A 616 -14.46 -3.57 -0.91
C PRO A 616 -14.66 -4.65 -1.98
N ARG A 617 -14.12 -5.85 -1.74
CA ARG A 617 -14.25 -7.03 -2.62
C ARG A 617 -15.45 -7.92 -2.27
N TYR A 618 -15.65 -8.98 -3.05
CA TYR A 618 -16.66 -10.03 -2.81
C TYR A 618 -18.12 -9.53 -2.91
N LYS A 619 -19.02 -10.01 -2.05
CA LYS A 619 -20.43 -9.60 -2.10
C LYS A 619 -20.64 -8.08 -1.97
N PRO A 620 -19.92 -7.34 -1.11
CA PRO A 620 -19.90 -5.88 -1.11
C PRO A 620 -19.66 -5.26 -2.48
N PHE A 621 -18.70 -5.80 -3.25
CA PHE A 621 -18.38 -5.30 -4.59
C PHE A 621 -19.58 -5.38 -5.53
N THR A 622 -20.33 -6.49 -5.48
CA THR A 622 -21.55 -6.68 -6.27
C THR A 622 -22.61 -5.63 -5.94
N GLN A 623 -22.81 -5.32 -4.65
CA GLN A 623 -23.76 -4.30 -4.20
C GLN A 623 -23.33 -2.89 -4.66
N ILE A 624 -22.05 -2.56 -4.48
CA ILE A 624 -21.50 -1.25 -4.88
C ILE A 624 -21.56 -1.07 -6.40
N CYS A 625 -21.28 -2.11 -7.18
CA CYS A 625 -21.50 -2.08 -8.63
C CYS A 625 -22.96 -1.83 -9.00
N GLY A 626 -23.91 -2.32 -8.21
CA GLY A 626 -25.33 -1.94 -8.33
C GLY A 626 -25.53 -0.44 -8.22
N TYR A 627 -24.95 0.20 -7.19
CA TYR A 627 -25.05 1.64 -6.99
C TYR A 627 -24.36 2.44 -8.11
N LEU A 628 -23.20 1.98 -8.59
CA LEU A 628 -22.47 2.61 -9.71
C LEU A 628 -23.30 2.59 -11.00
N SER A 629 -24.11 1.56 -11.21
CA SER A 629 -24.98 1.43 -12.40
C SER A 629 -26.12 2.45 -12.44
N GLU A 630 -26.54 2.92 -11.27
CA GLU A 630 -27.62 3.90 -11.10
C GLU A 630 -27.13 5.34 -11.30
N ALA A 631 -25.82 5.58 -11.17
CA ALA A 631 -25.22 6.90 -11.35
C ALA A 631 -25.45 7.42 -12.78
N ALA A 632 -25.75 8.71 -12.91
CA ALA A 632 -26.15 9.30 -14.19
C ALA A 632 -24.96 9.41 -15.15
N THR A 633 -23.84 9.90 -14.65
CA THR A 633 -22.66 10.32 -15.45
C THR A 633 -21.37 9.60 -15.08
N LEU A 634 -21.29 9.00 -13.90
CA LEU A 634 -20.13 8.19 -13.49
C LEU A 634 -19.94 6.98 -14.42
N GLN A 635 -18.70 6.74 -14.83
CA GLN A 635 -18.31 5.57 -15.63
C GLN A 635 -17.16 4.81 -14.98
N VAL A 636 -17.28 3.49 -14.98
CA VAL A 636 -16.20 2.59 -14.56
C VAL A 636 -15.32 2.29 -15.77
N LEU A 637 -14.04 2.64 -15.70
CA LEU A 637 -13.10 2.50 -16.81
C LEU A 637 -12.26 1.23 -16.70
N GLU A 638 -11.77 0.93 -15.50
CA GLU A 638 -10.96 -0.26 -15.22
C GLU A 638 -11.23 -0.79 -13.81
N ILE A 639 -11.24 -2.10 -13.63
CA ILE A 639 -11.34 -2.79 -12.33
C ILE A 639 -10.13 -3.71 -12.21
N GLY A 640 -9.27 -3.49 -11.22
CA GLY A 640 -8.03 -4.27 -11.06
C GLY A 640 -7.14 -4.25 -12.31
N GLY A 641 -7.16 -3.15 -13.08
CA GLY A 641 -6.46 -3.01 -14.36
C GLY A 641 -7.09 -3.78 -15.53
N GLN A 642 -8.29 -4.33 -15.35
CA GLN A 642 -9.05 -5.05 -16.38
C GLN A 642 -10.19 -4.18 -16.92
N LYS A 643 -10.51 -4.38 -18.21
CA LYS A 643 -11.65 -3.73 -18.90
C LYS A 643 -12.86 -4.66 -19.07
N GLU A 644 -12.75 -5.88 -18.57
CA GLU A 644 -13.78 -6.89 -18.60
C GLU A 644 -13.90 -7.52 -17.21
N ILE A 645 -15.13 -7.83 -16.80
CA ILE A 645 -15.44 -8.52 -15.55
C ILE A 645 -16.35 -9.70 -15.84
N SER A 646 -16.46 -10.66 -14.91
CA SER A 646 -17.47 -11.71 -15.04
C SER A 646 -18.69 -11.40 -14.19
N ILE A 647 -19.89 -11.74 -14.66
CA ILE A 647 -21.14 -11.54 -13.94
C ILE A 647 -21.96 -12.84 -14.00
N ASP A 648 -22.32 -13.36 -12.83
CA ASP A 648 -23.25 -14.47 -12.69
C ASP A 648 -24.67 -13.95 -12.47
N ILE A 649 -25.60 -14.45 -13.27
CA ILE A 649 -27.02 -14.14 -13.14
C ILE A 649 -27.84 -15.42 -12.95
N LEU A 650 -28.90 -15.34 -12.15
CA LEU A 650 -29.90 -16.39 -11.96
C LEU A 650 -31.19 -15.95 -12.65
N VAL A 651 -31.60 -16.69 -13.67
CA VAL A 651 -32.79 -16.35 -14.50
C VAL A 651 -33.67 -17.57 -14.72
N ASN A 652 -34.88 -17.32 -15.24
CA ASN A 652 -35.79 -18.41 -15.61
C ASN A 652 -35.22 -19.18 -16.81
N LYS A 653 -35.50 -20.49 -16.91
CA LYS A 653 -34.85 -21.38 -17.89
C LYS A 653 -35.08 -20.99 -19.36
N GLN A 654 -36.17 -20.28 -19.66
CA GLN A 654 -36.45 -19.77 -21.01
C GLN A 654 -35.74 -18.44 -21.31
N GLU A 655 -35.25 -17.72 -20.29
CA GLU A 655 -34.64 -16.41 -20.43
C GLU A 655 -33.17 -16.55 -20.85
N ARG A 656 -32.80 -15.85 -21.92
CA ARG A 656 -31.41 -15.76 -22.40
C ARG A 656 -31.14 -14.32 -22.80
N PRO A 657 -30.99 -13.42 -21.81
CA PRO A 657 -30.83 -12.00 -22.09
C PRO A 657 -29.57 -11.76 -22.90
N ALA A 658 -29.71 -11.10 -24.05
CA ALA A 658 -28.60 -10.70 -24.88
C ALA A 658 -28.32 -9.22 -24.64
N VAL A 659 -27.10 -8.90 -24.23
CA VAL A 659 -26.64 -7.53 -24.00
C VAL A 659 -25.41 -7.30 -24.86
N GLU A 660 -25.41 -6.20 -25.61
CA GLU A 660 -24.25 -5.80 -26.40
C GLU A 660 -23.04 -5.55 -25.48
N GLY A 661 -21.86 -6.04 -25.87
CA GLY A 661 -20.67 -5.98 -25.02
C GLY A 661 -20.62 -7.02 -23.89
N ALA A 662 -21.57 -7.98 -23.86
CA ALA A 662 -21.53 -9.13 -22.96
C ALA A 662 -21.44 -10.46 -23.74
N ARG A 663 -20.49 -11.32 -23.35
CA ARG A 663 -20.26 -12.66 -23.93
C ARG A 663 -20.66 -13.72 -22.91
N LEU A 664 -21.62 -14.58 -23.25
CA LEU A 664 -21.94 -15.75 -22.43
C LEU A 664 -20.76 -16.73 -22.44
N ILE A 665 -20.25 -17.10 -21.26
CA ILE A 665 -19.15 -18.05 -21.09
C ILE A 665 -19.70 -19.46 -20.88
N TYR A 666 -20.60 -19.64 -19.90
CA TYR A 666 -21.24 -20.93 -19.64
C TYR A 666 -22.60 -20.80 -18.94
N GLU A 667 -23.35 -21.89 -18.99
CA GLU A 667 -24.68 -22.04 -18.40
C GLU A 667 -24.70 -23.29 -17.50
N THR A 668 -25.22 -23.17 -16.28
CA THR A 668 -25.39 -24.30 -15.34
C THR A 668 -26.78 -24.30 -14.74
N GLU A 669 -27.41 -25.46 -14.60
CA GLU A 669 -28.75 -25.57 -14.00
C GLU A 669 -28.73 -25.25 -12.49
N LYS A 670 -29.81 -24.69 -11.93
CA LYS A 670 -30.03 -24.72 -10.48
C LYS A 670 -30.56 -26.12 -10.13
N LEU A 671 -29.74 -27.00 -9.55
CA LEU A 671 -30.05 -28.44 -9.50
C LEU A 671 -31.27 -28.80 -8.65
N GLN A 672 -31.68 -27.91 -7.75
CA GLN A 672 -32.85 -28.04 -6.88
C GLN A 672 -34.14 -27.64 -7.60
N ASP A 673 -34.01 -26.87 -8.68
CA ASP A 673 -35.11 -26.45 -9.52
C ASP A 673 -34.64 -26.31 -10.99
N PRO A 674 -34.23 -27.42 -11.61
CA PRO A 674 -33.61 -27.38 -12.92
C PRO A 674 -34.63 -27.12 -14.02
N ALA A 675 -35.93 -27.19 -13.72
CA ALA A 675 -37.00 -26.91 -14.68
C ALA A 675 -37.29 -25.41 -14.77
N GLU A 676 -37.20 -24.69 -13.64
CA GLU A 676 -37.55 -23.27 -13.60
C GLU A 676 -36.34 -22.36 -13.75
N LYS A 677 -35.17 -22.69 -13.18
CA LYS A 677 -34.04 -21.74 -13.10
C LYS A 677 -32.70 -22.30 -13.55
N HIS A 678 -31.86 -21.39 -14.06
CA HIS A 678 -30.46 -21.67 -14.37
C HIS A 678 -29.56 -20.45 -14.10
N TYR A 679 -28.28 -20.72 -13.95
CA TYR A 679 -27.23 -19.71 -13.85
C TYR A 679 -26.58 -19.49 -15.21
N LEU A 680 -26.37 -18.23 -15.55
CA LEU A 680 -25.62 -17.80 -16.72
C LEU A 680 -24.44 -16.94 -16.27
N THR A 681 -23.23 -17.29 -16.73
CA THR A 681 -22.01 -16.53 -16.47
C THR A 681 -21.63 -15.76 -17.72
N TYR A 682 -21.64 -14.44 -17.63
CA TYR A 682 -21.22 -13.54 -18.71
C TYR A 682 -19.86 -12.94 -18.42
N GLN A 683 -19.09 -12.70 -19.46
CA GLN A 683 -17.99 -11.74 -19.44
C GLN A 683 -18.49 -10.44 -20.05
N VAL A 684 -18.37 -9.34 -19.32
CA VAL A 684 -18.97 -8.05 -19.65
C VAL A 684 -17.87 -7.00 -19.74
N HIS A 685 -17.81 -6.30 -20.88
CA HIS A 685 -16.93 -5.14 -21.01
C HIS A 685 -17.45 -3.99 -20.13
N LEU A 686 -16.57 -3.27 -19.45
CA LEU A 686 -16.98 -2.26 -18.46
C LEU A 686 -17.84 -1.13 -19.04
N SER A 687 -17.66 -0.79 -20.31
CA SER A 687 -18.53 0.17 -21.01
C SER A 687 -19.99 -0.30 -21.14
N ALA A 688 -20.24 -1.61 -21.09
CA ALA A 688 -21.56 -2.22 -21.15
C ALA A 688 -22.14 -2.56 -19.76
N LEU A 689 -21.36 -2.36 -18.68
CA LEU A 689 -21.77 -2.74 -17.32
C LEU A 689 -23.11 -2.12 -16.91
N LYS A 690 -23.25 -0.80 -17.13
CA LYS A 690 -24.48 -0.07 -16.84
C LYS A 690 -25.68 -0.60 -17.63
N GLN A 691 -25.53 -0.79 -18.94
CA GLN A 691 -26.58 -1.35 -19.79
C GLN A 691 -26.95 -2.78 -19.38
N PHE A 692 -25.95 -3.59 -19.01
CA PHE A 692 -26.15 -4.94 -18.53
C PHE A 692 -27.00 -4.96 -17.27
N GLN A 693 -26.68 -4.14 -16.27
CA GLN A 693 -27.44 -4.06 -15.01
C GLN A 693 -28.81 -3.37 -15.14
N GLN A 694 -29.02 -2.57 -16.18
CA GLN A 694 -30.36 -2.04 -16.49
C GLN A 694 -31.24 -3.08 -17.20
N THR A 695 -30.63 -3.93 -18.02
CA THR A 695 -31.34 -5.01 -18.73
C THR A 695 -31.66 -6.17 -17.81
N ILE A 696 -30.70 -6.54 -16.96
CA ILE A 696 -30.85 -7.57 -15.93
C ILE A 696 -31.23 -6.87 -14.64
N GLN A 697 -32.46 -7.05 -14.15
CA GLN A 697 -32.84 -6.53 -12.83
C GLN A 697 -31.78 -6.93 -11.79
N LEU A 698 -31.34 -5.98 -10.96
CA LEU A 698 -30.27 -6.21 -9.97
C LEU A 698 -30.55 -7.43 -9.08
N ALA A 699 -31.83 -7.72 -8.80
CA ALA A 699 -32.28 -8.89 -8.05
C ALA A 699 -31.90 -10.25 -8.67
N ASN A 700 -31.62 -10.28 -9.98
CA ASN A 700 -31.20 -11.48 -10.71
C ASN A 700 -29.67 -11.60 -10.81
N ILE A 701 -28.91 -10.59 -10.38
CA ILE A 701 -27.45 -10.64 -10.35
C ILE A 701 -27.00 -11.29 -9.04
N GLU A 702 -26.38 -12.45 -9.17
CA GLU A 702 -25.87 -13.20 -8.01
C GLU A 702 -24.53 -12.61 -7.56
N TYR A 703 -23.57 -12.56 -8.49
CA TYR A 703 -22.20 -12.14 -8.20
C TYR A 703 -21.58 -11.40 -9.37
N ILE A 704 -20.84 -10.34 -9.06
CA ILE A 704 -19.92 -9.68 -9.98
C ILE A 704 -18.51 -10.05 -9.53
N HIS A 705 -17.73 -10.64 -10.44
CA HIS A 705 -16.39 -11.15 -10.21
C HIS A 705 -15.36 -10.10 -10.65
N GLU A 706 -14.57 -9.62 -9.70
CA GLU A 706 -13.62 -8.52 -9.89
C GLU A 706 -12.24 -8.89 -10.47
#